data_AF-B8AJW3-F1
#
_entry.id   AF-B8AJW3-F1
#
_cell.length_a   1.000
_cell.length_b   1.000
_cell.length_c   1.000
_cell.angle_alpha   90.00
_cell.angle_beta   90.00
_cell.angle_gamma   90.00
#
_symmetry.space_group_name_H-M   'P 1'
#
loop_
_entity.id
_entity.type
_entity.pdbx_description
1 polymer ?
#
loop_
_entity_poly.entity_id
_entity_poly.type
_entity_poly.pdbx_seq_one_letter_code
_entity_poly.pdbx_strand_id
1 'polypeptide(L)'
;MAGNGGGGGGRRHCSGVLESLEGCFTGFLIVLLEWHAQVRRRLLPLLRRQRMAVLAAPVVAAVLLLTWAAYGEAQYVLYKDATKPVEARVTDLLARMTLAEKIGQMTQIERQVASPQVLKDYFIGSLLSGGGSVPRKQATAAEWVSMVSDFQKGSLSTRLGIPMIYGIDAVHGHNNVYGATIFPHNVALGATRDPNLVKRIGAATALEVRATGIQYAFAPCIAVCRDPRWGRCYESYSEDHRIVQAMTELIPGLQGDVPANFTSGMPYVAGKNNVAACAKHFVGDGGTQNGVNEDNTIIDRRGLMTIHMPAYLNALQKGVSTVMISYSSWNGIKMHANHDLVTRYLKDRLNFKGFTISDWEGIDRITTPAGSNYSYSVQAGVLAGIDMIMVPNNYQSFISILTSHVNNGIIPMSRIDDAVTRILRVKFTMGLFENPMPDSSMADQLGKKEHRDLAREAVRKSLVLLKNGKTSDKPMLPLSKKAPKILVAGSHADNLGYQCGGWTIEWQGDTGRITVGMTILDAVKAAVDPSTTVVFAENPDADFVKNGGFSYAIVVVGEHPYTETKGDSLNLTIPDPGPSTVATVCGAAQCATVLISGRPVVVQPFLGAMDALVAAWLPGTEGQGVTDVLFGDYGFTGKLPRTWFKSVDQLPMNYGDAHYDPLFPLGFGLTTQPRTY
;
A
#
# COMPACT_ATOMS: atom_id res chain seq x y z
N MET A 1 -43.79 21.63 58.50
CA MET A 1 -42.50 21.64 59.21
C MET A 1 -41.59 22.56 58.40
N ALA A 2 -41.32 23.81 58.77
CA ALA A 2 -40.75 24.33 60.04
C ALA A 2 -39.32 23.80 60.27
N GLY A 3 -38.28 24.61 60.52
CA GLY A 3 -38.15 26.08 60.62
C GLY A 3 -36.65 26.44 60.40
N ASN A 4 -36.04 27.54 60.85
CA ASN A 4 -36.39 28.89 61.32
C ASN A 4 -35.12 29.43 62.07
N GLY A 5 -34.83 30.73 62.01
CA GLY A 5 -33.78 31.41 62.81
C GLY A 5 -32.33 31.31 62.29
N GLY A 6 -31.44 32.29 62.50
CA GLY A 6 -31.67 33.65 63.01
C GLY A 6 -30.56 34.20 63.94
N GLY A 7 -30.03 35.39 63.61
CA GLY A 7 -29.65 36.42 64.60
C GLY A 7 -28.21 36.52 65.14
N GLY A 8 -27.78 37.77 65.37
CA GLY A 8 -26.69 38.16 66.29
C GLY A 8 -25.27 38.21 65.69
N GLY A 9 -24.44 39.25 65.87
CA GLY A 9 -24.65 40.58 66.48
C GLY A 9 -23.72 40.86 67.68
N GLY A 10 -22.73 41.76 67.51
CA GLY A 10 -21.86 42.29 68.57
C GLY A 10 -20.51 42.75 68.00
N ARG A 11 -20.17 44.05 67.92
CA ARG A 11 -19.77 45.00 68.99
C ARG A 11 -18.39 44.62 69.60
N ARG A 12 -17.45 45.55 69.89
CA ARG A 12 -17.66 46.90 70.45
C ARG A 12 -16.37 47.79 70.41
N HIS A 13 -16.53 49.12 70.16
CA HIS A 13 -15.82 50.29 70.80
C HIS A 13 -14.27 50.47 70.68
N CYS A 14 -13.62 51.65 70.83
CA CYS A 14 -13.96 53.09 71.06
C CYS A 14 -12.65 53.95 70.81
N SER A 15 -12.50 55.30 70.94
CA SER A 15 -13.37 56.51 71.06
C SER A 15 -12.51 57.80 71.02
N GLY A 16 -13.07 58.97 70.65
CA GLY A 16 -12.49 60.31 70.88
C GLY A 16 -11.70 60.89 69.67
N VAL A 17 -11.95 62.08 69.07
CA VAL A 17 -12.60 63.36 69.49
C VAL A 17 -11.71 64.09 70.53
N LEU A 18 -11.18 65.33 70.38
CA LEU A 18 -11.65 66.66 69.87
C LEU A 18 -10.52 67.41 69.10
N GLU A 19 -10.78 68.30 68.12
CA GLU A 19 -10.85 69.80 68.16
C GLU A 19 -9.64 70.54 68.80
N SER A 20 -9.26 71.79 68.47
CA SER A 20 -9.50 72.77 67.38
C SER A 20 -8.40 73.87 67.54
N LEU A 21 -8.03 74.76 66.60
CA LEU A 21 -8.76 75.96 66.16
C LEU A 21 -7.92 76.73 65.09
N GLU A 22 -8.56 77.66 64.39
CA GLU A 22 -8.08 78.43 63.24
C GLU A 22 -6.97 79.47 63.55
N GLY A 23 -6.24 79.92 62.51
CA GLY A 23 -5.31 81.06 62.64
C GLY A 23 -4.53 81.45 61.38
N CYS A 24 -5.11 82.31 60.54
CA CYS A 24 -4.46 83.22 59.58
C CYS A 24 -3.26 82.72 58.73
N PHE A 25 -3.51 82.45 57.44
CA PHE A 25 -2.72 83.06 56.33
C PHE A 25 -3.45 82.99 54.96
N THR A 26 -4.78 83.17 54.98
CA THR A 26 -5.61 83.37 53.78
C THR A 26 -5.47 84.81 53.27
N GLY A 27 -4.62 85.03 52.26
CA GLY A 27 -4.50 86.36 51.64
C GLY A 27 -3.69 86.44 50.34
N PHE A 28 -2.63 85.65 50.18
CA PHE A 28 -1.67 85.84 49.07
C PHE A 28 -1.73 84.80 47.93
N LEU A 29 -2.48 83.70 48.08
CA LEU A 29 -2.50 82.62 47.08
C LEU A 29 -3.68 82.71 46.07
N ILE A 30 -4.74 83.48 46.39
CA ILE A 30 -5.96 83.52 45.57
C ILE A 30 -5.78 84.42 44.34
N VAL A 31 -5.05 85.55 44.47
CA VAL A 31 -4.77 86.47 43.35
C VAL A 31 -3.85 85.84 42.29
N LEU A 32 -2.97 84.91 42.66
CA LEU A 32 -2.05 84.24 41.72
C LEU A 32 -2.75 83.16 40.85
N LEU A 33 -3.86 82.60 41.33
CA LEU A 33 -4.55 81.48 40.66
C LEU A 33 -5.57 81.93 39.61
N GLU A 34 -6.20 83.09 39.77
CA GLU A 34 -7.13 83.63 38.75
C GLU A 34 -6.40 84.18 37.52
N TRP A 35 -5.22 84.80 37.70
CA TRP A 35 -4.40 85.26 36.57
C TRP A 35 -3.92 84.09 35.68
N HIS A 36 -3.60 82.95 36.29
CA HIS A 36 -3.18 81.74 35.59
C HIS A 36 -4.32 81.06 34.81
N ALA A 37 -5.58 81.23 35.22
CA ALA A 37 -6.74 80.64 34.56
C ALA A 37 -7.18 81.40 33.30
N GLN A 38 -7.01 82.72 33.27
CA GLN A 38 -7.51 83.56 32.17
C GLN A 38 -6.54 83.67 30.98
N VAL A 39 -5.21 83.65 31.21
CA VAL A 39 -4.22 83.66 30.12
C VAL A 39 -4.22 82.34 29.32
N ARG A 40 -4.53 81.21 29.97
CA ARG A 40 -4.52 79.88 29.33
C ARG A 40 -5.63 79.63 28.30
N ARG A 41 -6.68 80.46 28.23
CA ARG A 41 -7.85 80.22 27.36
C ARG A 41 -7.91 81.05 26.07
N ARG A 42 -6.94 81.93 25.76
CA ARG A 42 -7.02 82.79 24.54
C ARG A 42 -5.77 82.90 23.63
N LEU A 43 -4.60 82.35 23.97
CA LEU A 43 -3.35 82.57 23.19
C LEU A 43 -2.53 81.32 22.80
N LEU A 44 -3.11 80.11 22.87
CA LEU A 44 -2.40 78.85 22.55
C LEU A 44 -2.74 78.08 21.25
N PRO A 45 -3.63 78.52 20.32
CA PRO A 45 -3.81 77.82 19.03
C PRO A 45 -2.72 78.05 17.96
N LEU A 46 -1.83 79.04 18.08
CA LEU A 46 -1.09 79.58 16.92
C LEU A 46 0.44 79.36 16.88
N LEU A 47 1.12 78.95 17.97
CA LEU A 47 2.60 78.93 18.04
C LEU A 47 3.26 77.60 18.50
N ARG A 48 2.56 76.46 18.36
CA ARG A 48 3.18 75.12 18.57
C ARG A 48 3.20 74.20 17.34
N ARG A 49 2.83 74.72 16.15
CA ARG A 49 2.78 73.96 14.89
C ARG A 49 4.14 73.73 14.19
N GLN A 50 5.25 74.22 14.75
CA GLN A 50 6.59 74.18 14.09
C GLN A 50 7.73 73.52 14.89
N ARG A 51 7.51 72.96 16.09
CA ARG A 51 8.59 72.28 16.86
C ARG A 51 8.44 70.78 17.10
N MET A 52 7.36 70.14 16.64
CA MET A 52 7.23 68.66 16.68
C MET A 52 7.70 67.96 15.40
N ALA A 53 7.85 68.68 14.28
CA ALA A 53 8.23 68.09 13.00
C ALA A 53 9.70 67.60 12.94
N VAL A 54 10.61 68.22 13.70
CA VAL A 54 12.06 67.96 13.58
C VAL A 54 12.55 66.80 14.47
N LEU A 55 11.79 66.45 15.53
CA LEU A 55 12.12 65.31 16.41
C LEU A 55 11.29 64.05 16.13
N ALA A 56 10.14 64.18 15.47
CA ALA A 56 9.37 63.02 15.01
C ALA A 56 10.03 62.36 13.78
N ALA A 57 10.62 63.13 12.87
CA ALA A 57 11.22 62.62 11.63
C ALA A 57 12.29 61.52 11.86
N PRO A 58 13.32 61.67 12.72
CA PRO A 58 14.33 60.62 12.91
C PRO A 58 13.78 59.41 13.67
N VAL A 59 12.80 59.58 14.57
CA VAL A 59 12.17 58.46 15.30
C VAL A 59 11.23 57.67 14.40
N VAL A 60 10.42 58.36 13.58
CA VAL A 60 9.56 57.71 12.57
C VAL A 60 10.41 57.09 11.47
N ALA A 61 11.52 57.72 11.03
CA ALA A 61 12.46 57.10 10.10
C ALA A 61 13.17 55.88 10.72
N ALA A 62 13.57 55.94 12.00
CA ALA A 62 14.15 54.79 12.70
C ALA A 62 13.12 53.67 12.91
N VAL A 63 11.86 53.98 13.23
CA VAL A 63 10.78 52.98 13.32
C VAL A 63 10.38 52.46 11.95
N LEU A 64 10.46 53.25 10.87
CA LEU A 64 10.26 52.79 9.49
C LEU A 64 11.44 51.96 8.98
N LEU A 65 12.68 52.27 9.38
CA LEU A 65 13.87 51.46 9.10
C LEU A 65 13.89 50.17 9.92
N LEU A 66 13.44 50.21 11.18
CA LEU A 66 13.28 49.03 12.03
C LEU A 66 12.08 48.19 11.60
N THR A 67 11.00 48.78 11.07
CA THR A 67 9.91 48.01 10.46
C THR A 67 10.21 47.56 9.03
N TRP A 68 11.09 48.23 8.27
CA TRP A 68 11.67 47.68 7.03
C TRP A 68 12.67 46.56 7.32
N ALA A 69 13.45 46.64 8.40
CA ALA A 69 14.33 45.56 8.84
C ALA A 69 13.57 44.40 9.51
N ALA A 70 12.39 44.65 10.09
CA ALA A 70 11.48 43.63 10.63
C ALA A 70 10.51 43.08 9.58
N TYR A 71 10.22 43.82 8.50
CA TYR A 71 9.97 43.28 7.17
C TYR A 71 11.28 42.75 6.55
N GLY A 72 12.05 42.01 7.35
CA GLY A 72 13.04 41.11 6.80
C GLY A 72 12.33 40.24 5.78
N GLU A 73 12.86 40.24 4.56
CA GLU A 73 12.27 39.50 3.44
C GLU A 73 11.85 38.12 3.94
N ALA A 74 10.60 37.74 3.72
CA ALA A 74 10.21 36.35 3.82
C ALA A 74 10.99 35.62 2.73
N GLN A 75 12.22 35.18 3.07
CA GLN A 75 13.25 34.85 2.09
C GLN A 75 12.66 33.89 1.08
N TYR A 76 12.66 34.30 -0.19
CA TYR A 76 12.07 33.49 -1.23
C TYR A 76 12.82 32.16 -1.34
N VAL A 77 12.14 31.07 -0.99
CA VAL A 77 12.68 29.71 -1.03
C VAL A 77 12.08 28.98 -2.22
N LEU A 78 12.86 28.85 -3.30
CA LEU A 78 12.40 28.33 -4.59
C LEU A 78 11.77 26.93 -4.46
N TYR A 79 12.32 26.02 -3.65
CA TYR A 79 11.73 24.69 -3.49
C TYR A 79 10.32 24.70 -2.85
N LYS A 80 9.93 25.76 -2.15
CA LYS A 80 8.57 25.91 -1.58
C LYS A 80 7.57 26.53 -2.55
N ASP A 81 8.03 27.05 -3.69
CA ASP A 81 7.18 27.66 -4.72
C ASP A 81 6.63 26.58 -5.66
N ALA A 82 5.35 26.24 -5.47
CA ALA A 82 4.64 25.23 -6.27
C ALA A 82 4.51 25.59 -7.76
N THR A 83 4.77 26.85 -8.16
CA THR A 83 4.77 27.27 -9.58
C THR A 83 6.05 26.89 -10.32
N LYS A 84 7.10 26.45 -9.63
CA LYS A 84 8.40 26.15 -10.23
C LYS A 84 8.51 24.72 -10.74
N PRO A 85 9.25 24.48 -11.85
CA PRO A 85 9.52 23.14 -12.35
C PRO A 85 10.14 22.24 -11.29
N VAL A 86 9.73 20.97 -11.26
CA VAL A 86 10.19 19.96 -10.29
C VAL A 86 11.72 19.95 -10.16
N GLU A 87 12.45 19.87 -11.27
CA GLU A 87 13.92 19.81 -11.24
C GLU A 87 14.56 21.06 -10.60
N ALA A 88 14.00 22.25 -10.82
CA ALA A 88 14.49 23.47 -10.18
C ALA A 88 14.28 23.44 -8.66
N ARG A 89 13.14 22.91 -8.20
CA ARG A 89 12.83 22.70 -6.77
C ARG A 89 13.73 21.64 -6.14
N VAL A 90 14.03 20.55 -6.87
CA VAL A 90 14.98 19.51 -6.45
C VAL A 90 16.37 20.09 -6.27
N THR A 91 16.90 20.83 -7.27
CA THR A 91 18.23 21.44 -7.19
C THR A 91 18.34 22.46 -6.05
N ASP A 92 17.35 23.35 -5.90
CA ASP A 92 17.33 24.34 -4.80
C ASP A 92 17.28 23.69 -3.42
N LEU A 93 16.47 22.64 -3.23
CA LEU A 93 16.40 21.92 -1.96
C LEU A 93 17.70 21.16 -1.67
N LEU A 94 18.22 20.40 -2.63
CA LEU A 94 19.42 19.58 -2.47
C LEU A 94 20.66 20.42 -2.08
N ALA A 95 20.79 21.62 -2.67
CA ALA A 95 21.87 22.57 -2.34
C ALA A 95 21.78 23.13 -0.91
N ARG A 96 20.61 23.07 -0.26
CA ARG A 96 20.37 23.54 1.11
C ARG A 96 20.52 22.44 2.16
N MET A 97 20.65 21.17 1.77
CA MET A 97 20.66 20.01 2.68
C MET A 97 22.06 19.66 3.18
N THR A 98 22.15 19.43 4.49
CA THR A 98 23.29 18.78 5.16
C THR A 98 23.38 17.29 4.80
N LEU A 99 24.53 16.65 5.10
CA LEU A 99 24.68 15.20 4.93
C LEU A 99 23.65 14.41 5.76
N ALA A 100 23.35 14.86 6.98
CA ALA A 100 22.35 14.21 7.84
C ALA A 100 20.93 14.28 7.24
N GLU A 101 20.53 15.44 6.70
CA GLU A 101 19.24 15.57 6.01
C GLU A 101 19.19 14.72 4.73
N LYS A 102 20.32 14.58 4.00
CA LYS A 102 20.43 13.74 2.80
C LYS A 102 20.29 12.25 3.13
N ILE A 103 21.05 11.76 4.12
CA ILE A 103 20.97 10.37 4.58
C ILE A 103 19.59 10.06 5.20
N GLY A 104 19.01 11.02 5.93
CA GLY A 104 17.63 10.93 6.43
C GLY A 104 16.64 10.66 5.30
N GLN A 105 16.74 11.38 4.16
CA GLN A 105 15.89 11.11 3.00
C GLN A 105 16.05 9.70 2.42
N MET A 106 17.25 9.12 2.46
CA MET A 106 17.54 7.74 2.02
C MET A 106 17.04 6.67 2.99
N THR A 107 16.57 7.04 4.18
CA THR A 107 16.16 6.11 5.24
C THR A 107 14.65 5.91 5.25
N GLN A 108 14.19 4.66 5.11
CA GLN A 108 12.82 4.24 5.39
C GLN A 108 12.76 3.38 6.66
N ILE A 109 11.83 3.69 7.57
CA ILE A 109 11.67 3.01 8.87
C ILE A 109 10.26 2.47 9.10
N GLU A 110 10.14 1.46 9.96
CA GLU A 110 8.86 0.87 10.36
C GLU A 110 8.11 1.79 11.34
N ARG A 111 6.78 1.88 11.21
CA ARG A 111 5.91 2.68 12.09
C ARG A 111 5.95 2.29 13.58
N GLN A 112 6.49 1.13 13.95
CA GLN A 112 6.69 0.66 15.32
C GLN A 112 7.93 1.27 15.98
N VAL A 113 8.98 1.60 15.20
CA VAL A 113 10.19 2.28 15.70
C VAL A 113 10.15 3.81 15.48
N ALA A 114 9.09 4.30 14.85
CA ALA A 114 8.87 5.71 14.54
C ALA A 114 8.19 6.49 15.69
N SER A 115 8.54 7.76 15.81
CA SER A 115 7.81 8.77 16.59
C SER A 115 8.01 10.15 15.96
N PRO A 116 7.15 11.16 16.21
CA PRO A 116 7.34 12.50 15.65
C PRO A 116 8.73 13.09 15.97
N GLN A 117 9.30 12.73 17.14
CA GLN A 117 10.65 13.12 17.54
C GLN A 117 11.74 12.40 16.74
N VAL A 118 11.63 11.08 16.53
CA VAL A 118 12.57 10.32 15.68
C VAL A 118 12.58 10.85 14.25
N LEU A 119 11.41 11.15 13.68
CA LEU A 119 11.29 11.69 12.32
C LEU A 119 11.96 13.06 12.19
N LYS A 120 11.89 13.88 13.25
CA LYS A 120 12.50 15.20 13.33
C LYS A 120 14.03 15.11 13.47
N ASP A 121 14.52 14.31 14.42
CA ASP A 121 15.93 14.28 14.80
C ASP A 121 16.82 13.57 13.76
N TYR A 122 16.25 12.58 13.05
CA TYR A 122 16.94 11.80 12.01
C TYR A 122 16.54 12.19 10.58
N PHE A 123 15.74 13.25 10.40
CA PHE A 123 15.29 13.79 9.10
C PHE A 123 14.67 12.73 8.16
N ILE A 124 13.93 11.77 8.74
CA ILE A 124 13.50 10.53 8.09
C ILE A 124 12.69 10.80 6.82
N GLY A 125 13.11 10.17 5.72
CA GLY A 125 12.55 10.34 4.39
C GLY A 125 11.25 9.59 4.14
N SER A 126 11.09 8.41 4.75
CA SER A 126 9.93 7.57 4.51
C SER A 126 9.62 6.67 5.71
N LEU A 127 8.33 6.32 5.85
CA LEU A 127 7.87 5.28 6.77
C LEU A 127 7.23 4.16 5.96
N LEU A 128 7.10 2.97 6.56
CA LEU A 128 6.16 1.95 6.11
C LEU A 128 5.35 1.31 7.24
N SER A 129 4.28 0.65 6.84
CA SER A 129 3.70 -0.49 7.54
C SER A 129 4.12 -1.78 6.85
N GLY A 130 4.78 -2.70 7.55
CA GLY A 130 4.90 -4.10 7.12
C GLY A 130 3.55 -4.84 7.14
N GLY A 131 3.50 -6.07 6.63
CA GLY A 131 2.29 -6.91 6.70
C GLY A 131 1.82 -7.12 8.14
N GLY A 132 0.55 -6.81 8.44
CA GLY A 132 0.01 -6.80 9.82
C GLY A 132 0.41 -5.61 10.70
N SER A 133 1.29 -4.71 10.25
CA SER A 133 1.73 -3.55 11.05
C SER A 133 0.71 -2.41 11.01
N VAL A 134 -0.33 -2.54 11.81
CA VAL A 134 -1.48 -1.62 11.88
C VAL A 134 -1.44 -0.72 13.13
N PRO A 135 -2.19 0.40 13.20
CA PRO A 135 -2.30 1.21 14.42
C PRO A 135 -2.90 0.42 15.59
N ARG A 136 -3.93 -0.37 15.30
CA ARG A 136 -4.55 -1.39 16.15
C ARG A 136 -5.37 -2.36 15.30
N LYS A 137 -5.75 -3.52 15.85
CA LYS A 137 -6.73 -4.40 15.20
C LYS A 137 -8.03 -3.64 14.93
N GLN A 138 -8.58 -3.80 13.73
CA GLN A 138 -9.79 -3.12 13.26
C GLN A 138 -9.76 -1.58 13.38
N ALA A 139 -8.59 -0.97 13.13
CA ALA A 139 -8.46 0.48 13.04
C ALA A 139 -9.26 1.05 11.86
N THR A 140 -10.01 2.11 12.10
CA THR A 140 -10.77 2.87 11.09
C THR A 140 -9.86 3.72 10.22
N ALA A 141 -10.35 4.15 9.05
CA ALA A 141 -9.67 5.11 8.18
C ALA A 141 -9.20 6.37 8.94
N ALA A 142 -10.03 6.89 9.86
CA ALA A 142 -9.70 8.07 10.67
C ALA A 142 -8.51 7.86 11.62
N GLU A 143 -8.34 6.65 12.16
CA GLU A 143 -7.23 6.33 13.07
C GLU A 143 -5.91 6.16 12.31
N TRP A 144 -5.96 5.57 11.11
CA TRP A 144 -4.82 5.60 10.18
C TRP A 144 -4.45 7.03 9.79
N VAL A 145 -5.43 7.85 9.40
CA VAL A 145 -5.25 9.28 9.10
C VAL A 145 -4.62 10.03 10.27
N SER A 146 -5.04 9.76 11.50
CA SER A 146 -4.42 10.36 12.70
C SER A 146 -2.96 9.95 12.85
N MET A 147 -2.66 8.65 12.78
CA MET A 147 -1.30 8.13 12.90
C MET A 147 -0.36 8.73 11.83
N VAL A 148 -0.78 8.71 10.55
CA VAL A 148 0.00 9.26 9.43
C VAL A 148 0.18 10.78 9.59
N SER A 149 -0.85 11.48 10.06
CA SER A 149 -0.78 12.92 10.35
C SER A 149 0.24 13.25 11.44
N ASP A 150 0.29 12.48 12.52
CA ASP A 150 1.21 12.75 13.64
C ASP A 150 2.66 12.48 13.25
N PHE A 151 2.92 11.43 12.46
CA PHE A 151 4.24 11.24 11.84
C PHE A 151 4.60 12.41 10.90
N GLN A 152 3.68 12.82 10.01
CA GLN A 152 3.96 13.91 9.06
C GLN A 152 4.28 15.23 9.77
N LYS A 153 3.59 15.57 10.88
CA LYS A 153 3.92 16.73 11.74
C LYS A 153 5.37 16.69 12.23
N GLY A 154 5.89 15.51 12.56
CA GLY A 154 7.30 15.31 12.92
C GLY A 154 8.25 15.74 11.81
N SER A 155 8.11 15.17 10.61
CA SER A 155 8.93 15.52 9.43
C SER A 155 8.80 16.99 9.02
N LEU A 156 7.58 17.55 9.04
CA LEU A 156 7.33 18.96 8.71
C LEU A 156 7.93 19.94 9.76
N SER A 157 8.19 19.49 10.99
CA SER A 157 8.83 20.30 12.04
C SER A 157 10.37 20.39 11.93
N THR A 158 10.97 19.75 10.92
CA THR A 158 12.40 19.86 10.60
C THR A 158 12.73 21.22 9.99
N ARG A 159 14.02 21.60 10.01
CA ARG A 159 14.54 22.87 9.46
C ARG A 159 14.09 23.16 8.02
N LEU A 160 14.01 22.12 7.18
CA LEU A 160 13.59 22.23 5.78
C LEU A 160 12.12 21.82 5.56
N GLY A 161 11.44 21.24 6.56
CA GLY A 161 10.05 20.82 6.45
C GLY A 161 9.79 19.85 5.30
N ILE A 162 10.72 18.93 5.03
CA ILE A 162 10.58 17.95 3.94
C ILE A 162 9.56 16.88 4.39
N PRO A 163 8.44 16.68 3.68
CA PRO A 163 7.45 15.68 4.06
C PRO A 163 8.00 14.27 3.89
N MET A 164 7.65 13.36 4.80
CA MET A 164 7.87 11.93 4.60
C MET A 164 6.81 11.36 3.64
N ILE A 165 7.20 10.29 2.94
CA ILE A 165 6.30 9.47 2.13
C ILE A 165 6.03 8.16 2.88
N TYR A 166 4.76 7.78 3.06
CA TYR A 166 4.37 6.56 3.77
C TYR A 166 4.05 5.45 2.76
N GLY A 167 4.75 4.32 2.86
CA GLY A 167 4.58 3.13 2.01
C GLY A 167 3.79 2.00 2.67
N ILE A 168 3.09 1.20 1.87
CA ILE A 168 2.45 -0.05 2.32
C ILE A 168 2.26 -1.04 1.17
N ASP A 169 2.21 -2.33 1.47
CA ASP A 169 1.85 -3.39 0.53
C ASP A 169 0.36 -3.39 0.18
N ALA A 170 -0.09 -2.49 -0.69
CA ALA A 170 -1.44 -2.50 -1.26
C ALA A 170 -1.51 -3.34 -2.56
N VAL A 171 -1.22 -4.65 -2.46
CA VAL A 171 -0.95 -5.55 -3.60
C VAL A 171 -2.19 -6.17 -4.27
N HIS A 172 -3.33 -6.20 -3.57
CA HIS A 172 -4.63 -6.65 -4.10
C HIS A 172 -5.80 -5.87 -3.46
N GLY A 173 -5.69 -4.55 -3.46
CA GLY A 173 -6.46 -3.66 -2.59
C GLY A 173 -5.65 -3.25 -1.36
N HIS A 174 -6.23 -2.43 -0.49
CA HIS A 174 -5.57 -1.88 0.70
C HIS A 174 -5.57 -2.87 1.88
N ASN A 175 -4.94 -4.01 1.63
CA ASN A 175 -5.25 -5.30 2.25
C ASN A 175 -4.87 -5.46 3.73
N ASN A 176 -3.91 -4.69 4.25
CA ASN A 176 -3.62 -4.61 5.69
C ASN A 176 -4.76 -3.94 6.49
N VAL A 177 -5.72 -3.28 5.83
CA VAL A 177 -6.73 -2.44 6.50
C VAL A 177 -8.07 -3.15 6.61
N TYR A 178 -8.55 -3.27 7.85
CA TYR A 178 -9.86 -3.84 8.13
C TYR A 178 -10.97 -3.04 7.43
N GLY A 179 -11.86 -3.76 6.74
CA GLY A 179 -12.95 -3.17 5.98
C GLY A 179 -12.58 -2.68 4.58
N ALA A 180 -11.32 -2.74 4.16
CA ALA A 180 -10.94 -2.48 2.77
C ALA A 180 -11.59 -3.48 1.79
N THR A 181 -11.68 -3.10 0.51
CA THR A 181 -11.98 -4.06 -0.55
C THR A 181 -10.76 -4.92 -0.84
N ILE A 182 -10.92 -6.25 -0.83
CA ILE A 182 -9.88 -7.20 -1.19
C ILE A 182 -10.19 -7.77 -2.57
N PHE A 183 -9.36 -7.41 -3.56
CA PHE A 183 -9.46 -7.88 -4.92
C PHE A 183 -8.83 -9.29 -5.06
N PRO A 184 -9.11 -10.00 -6.17
CA PRO A 184 -8.40 -11.22 -6.48
C PRO A 184 -6.89 -10.99 -6.58
N HIS A 185 -6.09 -11.96 -6.12
CA HIS A 185 -4.63 -11.89 -6.26
C HIS A 185 -4.17 -11.89 -7.72
N ASN A 186 -2.91 -11.49 -7.97
CA ASN A 186 -2.44 -11.16 -9.31
C ASN A 186 -2.53 -12.34 -10.30
N VAL A 187 -2.30 -13.59 -9.88
CA VAL A 187 -2.55 -14.78 -10.71
C VAL A 187 -4.00 -14.85 -11.21
N ALA A 188 -4.98 -14.54 -10.36
CA ALA A 188 -6.38 -14.51 -10.72
C ALA A 188 -6.67 -13.37 -11.71
N LEU A 189 -6.09 -12.19 -11.49
CA LEU A 189 -6.21 -11.05 -12.43
C LEU A 189 -5.59 -11.38 -13.79
N GLY A 190 -4.48 -12.12 -13.81
CA GLY A 190 -3.90 -12.70 -15.03
C GLY A 190 -4.90 -13.57 -15.81
N ALA A 191 -5.70 -14.37 -15.10
CA ALA A 191 -6.69 -15.25 -15.72
C ALA A 191 -7.79 -14.50 -16.50
N THR A 192 -8.09 -13.25 -16.11
CA THR A 192 -9.10 -12.39 -16.77
C THR A 192 -8.72 -11.97 -18.18
N ARG A 193 -7.42 -11.86 -18.48
CA ARG A 193 -6.87 -11.21 -19.70
C ARG A 193 -7.42 -9.80 -19.97
N ASP A 194 -7.80 -9.07 -18.93
CA ASP A 194 -8.42 -7.74 -19.01
C ASP A 194 -7.56 -6.66 -18.32
N PRO A 195 -6.63 -6.00 -19.05
CA PRO A 195 -5.81 -4.90 -18.50
C PRO A 195 -6.64 -3.69 -18.05
N ASN A 196 -7.80 -3.44 -18.68
CA ASN A 196 -8.68 -2.32 -18.30
C ASN A 196 -9.39 -2.57 -16.97
N LEU A 197 -9.74 -3.82 -16.67
CA LEU A 197 -10.13 -4.23 -15.32
C LEU A 197 -9.00 -3.95 -14.32
N VAL A 198 -7.76 -4.37 -14.61
CA VAL A 198 -6.62 -4.14 -13.70
C VAL A 198 -6.34 -2.65 -13.50
N LYS A 199 -6.50 -1.80 -14.54
CA LYS A 199 -6.43 -0.33 -14.40
C LYS A 199 -7.45 0.22 -13.42
N ARG A 200 -8.71 -0.22 -13.53
CA ARG A 200 -9.80 0.18 -12.61
C ARG A 200 -9.53 -0.29 -11.18
N ILE A 201 -8.95 -1.48 -11.00
CA ILE A 201 -8.54 -2.01 -9.68
C ILE A 201 -7.44 -1.12 -9.08
N GLY A 202 -6.46 -0.70 -9.89
CA GLY A 202 -5.43 0.25 -9.45
C GLY A 202 -6.02 1.59 -9.00
N ALA A 203 -6.99 2.12 -9.75
CA ALA A 203 -7.68 3.38 -9.40
C ALA A 203 -8.49 3.26 -8.09
N ALA A 204 -9.26 2.18 -7.92
CA ALA A 204 -9.96 1.91 -6.65
C ALA A 204 -8.97 1.74 -5.48
N THR A 205 -7.89 0.98 -5.69
CA THR A 205 -6.83 0.77 -4.68
C THR A 205 -6.19 2.09 -4.26
N ALA A 206 -5.90 3.01 -5.19
CA ALA A 206 -5.35 4.32 -4.86
C ALA A 206 -6.29 5.15 -3.96
N LEU A 207 -7.60 5.10 -4.23
CA LEU A 207 -8.61 5.77 -3.41
C LEU A 207 -8.67 5.18 -1.99
N GLU A 208 -8.66 3.85 -1.85
CA GLU A 208 -8.68 3.19 -0.53
C GLU A 208 -7.38 3.42 0.26
N VAL A 209 -6.21 3.41 -0.39
CA VAL A 209 -4.93 3.76 0.24
C VAL A 209 -4.94 5.22 0.72
N ARG A 210 -5.42 6.15 -0.12
CA ARG A 210 -5.56 7.57 0.25
C ARG A 210 -6.60 7.83 1.34
N ALA A 211 -7.66 7.00 1.45
CA ALA A 211 -8.63 7.06 2.54
C ALA A 211 -7.99 6.93 3.93
N THR A 212 -6.83 6.26 4.01
CA THR A 212 -6.05 6.07 5.25
C THR A 212 -4.88 7.05 5.39
N GLY A 213 -4.76 8.02 4.48
CA GLY A 213 -3.69 9.02 4.46
C GLY A 213 -2.36 8.59 3.83
N ILE A 214 -2.21 7.31 3.48
CA ILE A 214 -1.00 6.72 2.90
C ILE A 214 -0.83 7.17 1.44
N GLN A 215 0.40 7.42 0.98
CA GLN A 215 0.66 8.04 -0.33
C GLN A 215 1.40 7.14 -1.33
N TYR A 216 1.86 5.96 -0.92
CA TYR A 216 2.73 5.08 -1.72
C TYR A 216 2.35 3.60 -1.53
N ALA A 217 2.13 2.90 -2.64
CA ALA A 217 1.81 1.49 -2.67
C ALA A 217 2.98 0.67 -3.24
N PHE A 218 3.37 -0.41 -2.56
CA PHE A 218 4.38 -1.36 -3.03
C PHE A 218 3.81 -2.36 -4.06
N ALA A 219 3.19 -1.84 -5.13
CA ALA A 219 2.56 -2.61 -6.21
C ALA A 219 2.69 -1.87 -7.56
N PRO A 220 2.68 -2.56 -8.72
CA PRO A 220 2.49 -4.01 -8.91
C PRO A 220 3.73 -4.88 -8.65
N CYS A 221 3.49 -6.11 -8.18
CA CYS A 221 4.43 -7.20 -8.43
C CYS A 221 4.36 -7.56 -9.92
N ILE A 222 5.48 -7.47 -10.63
CA ILE A 222 5.62 -7.81 -12.06
C ILE A 222 6.60 -8.97 -12.26
N ALA A 223 6.70 -9.82 -11.24
CA ALA A 223 7.33 -11.12 -11.35
C ALA A 223 6.71 -11.93 -12.50
N VAL A 224 7.57 -12.65 -13.23
CA VAL A 224 7.16 -13.71 -14.15
C VAL A 224 7.51 -15.02 -13.46
N CYS A 225 6.61 -15.57 -12.64
CA CYS A 225 6.84 -16.84 -11.95
C CYS A 225 7.00 -17.96 -12.99
N ARG A 226 8.13 -18.69 -12.95
CA ARG A 226 8.47 -19.81 -13.85
C ARG A 226 8.42 -21.18 -13.18
N ASP A 227 8.16 -21.21 -11.87
CA ASP A 227 7.98 -22.44 -11.10
C ASP A 227 6.91 -22.23 -10.02
N PRO A 228 5.77 -22.93 -10.06
CA PRO A 228 4.68 -22.75 -9.09
C PRO A 228 5.06 -23.18 -7.66
N ARG A 229 6.18 -23.89 -7.46
CA ARG A 229 6.69 -24.22 -6.12
C ARG A 229 6.96 -22.98 -5.25
N TRP A 230 7.18 -21.83 -5.88
CA TRP A 230 7.41 -20.54 -5.23
C TRP A 230 6.20 -20.00 -4.47
N GLY A 231 6.41 -19.67 -3.20
CA GLY A 231 5.41 -19.14 -2.27
C GLY A 231 4.88 -17.75 -2.58
N ARG A 232 5.42 -17.06 -3.60
CA ARG A 232 4.85 -15.80 -4.12
C ARG A 232 4.26 -15.93 -5.53
N CYS A 233 4.10 -17.14 -6.06
CA CYS A 233 3.62 -17.32 -7.44
C CYS A 233 2.20 -16.75 -7.67
N TYR A 234 1.40 -16.53 -6.61
CA TYR A 234 0.10 -15.82 -6.69
C TYR A 234 0.23 -14.31 -6.92
N GLU A 235 1.36 -13.71 -6.54
CA GLU A 235 1.70 -12.30 -6.82
C GLU A 235 2.16 -12.10 -8.28
N SER A 236 2.41 -13.18 -9.03
CA SER A 236 2.77 -13.12 -10.45
C SER A 236 1.54 -13.29 -11.34
N TYR A 237 1.23 -12.30 -12.18
CA TYR A 237 0.09 -12.39 -13.11
C TYR A 237 0.14 -13.59 -14.06
N SER A 238 1.32 -14.05 -14.50
CA SER A 238 1.45 -15.18 -15.43
C SER A 238 2.87 -15.73 -15.51
N GLU A 239 3.03 -16.94 -16.05
CA GLU A 239 4.34 -17.43 -16.55
C GLU A 239 4.73 -16.84 -17.91
N ASP A 240 3.76 -16.30 -18.67
CA ASP A 240 4.05 -15.56 -19.90
C ASP A 240 4.22 -14.07 -19.59
N HIS A 241 5.45 -13.61 -19.79
CA HIS A 241 5.85 -12.20 -19.67
C HIS A 241 4.96 -11.25 -20.49
N ARG A 242 4.27 -11.69 -21.56
CA ARG A 242 3.32 -10.87 -22.34
C ARG A 242 2.08 -10.49 -21.53
N ILE A 243 1.56 -11.41 -20.72
CA ILE A 243 0.41 -11.14 -19.84
C ILE A 243 0.85 -10.20 -18.71
N VAL A 244 2.04 -10.43 -18.11
CA VAL A 244 2.60 -9.56 -17.08
C VAL A 244 2.82 -8.13 -17.61
N GLN A 245 3.39 -7.98 -18.82
CA GLN A 245 3.52 -6.68 -19.51
C GLN A 245 2.16 -5.99 -19.69
N ALA A 246 1.11 -6.73 -20.09
CA ALA A 246 -0.23 -6.16 -20.25
C ALA A 246 -0.82 -5.69 -18.90
N MET A 247 -0.64 -6.44 -17.82
CA MET A 247 -1.17 -6.10 -16.49
C MET A 247 -0.42 -4.93 -15.79
N THR A 248 0.66 -4.41 -16.39
CA THR A 248 1.28 -3.14 -15.92
C THR A 248 0.34 -1.93 -16.00
N GLU A 249 -0.87 -2.07 -16.57
CA GLU A 249 -1.99 -1.11 -16.42
C GLU A 249 -2.38 -0.81 -14.95
N LEU A 250 -1.97 -1.63 -13.96
CA LEU A 250 -2.12 -1.25 -12.55
C LEU A 250 -1.41 0.08 -12.22
N ILE A 251 -0.29 0.37 -12.89
CA ILE A 251 0.54 1.57 -12.64
C ILE A 251 -0.22 2.87 -12.96
N PRO A 252 -0.76 3.10 -14.17
CA PRO A 252 -1.59 4.28 -14.43
C PRO A 252 -2.94 4.24 -13.71
N GLY A 253 -3.42 3.07 -13.26
CA GLY A 253 -4.52 2.99 -12.30
C GLY A 253 -4.17 3.65 -10.96
N LEU A 254 -3.05 3.23 -10.35
CA LEU A 254 -2.57 3.74 -9.06
C LEU A 254 -2.15 5.22 -9.14
N GLN A 255 -1.36 5.56 -10.15
CA GLN A 255 -0.70 6.86 -10.30
C GLN A 255 -1.51 7.90 -11.09
N GLY A 256 -2.48 7.47 -11.89
CA GLY A 256 -3.06 8.28 -12.96
C GLY A 256 -2.29 8.16 -14.28
N ASP A 257 -2.94 8.52 -15.38
CA ASP A 257 -2.36 8.46 -16.73
C ASP A 257 -1.30 9.55 -16.96
N VAL A 258 -0.17 9.15 -17.56
CA VAL A 258 0.91 10.07 -17.93
C VAL A 258 0.49 11.05 -19.06
N PRO A 259 1.04 12.28 -19.11
CA PRO A 259 0.78 13.22 -20.19
C PRO A 259 1.18 12.69 -21.58
N ALA A 260 0.55 13.21 -22.65
CA ALA A 260 0.82 12.75 -24.02
C ALA A 260 2.28 12.94 -24.49
N ASN A 261 3.02 13.88 -23.91
CA ASN A 261 4.43 14.17 -24.18
C ASN A 261 5.39 13.61 -23.11
N PHE A 262 4.99 12.55 -22.41
CA PHE A 262 5.75 11.98 -21.31
C PHE A 262 7.06 11.30 -21.76
N THR A 263 8.13 11.52 -20.99
CA THR A 263 9.43 10.88 -21.20
C THR A 263 9.52 9.58 -20.40
N SER A 264 9.57 8.44 -21.09
CA SER A 264 9.77 7.12 -20.49
C SER A 264 10.93 7.12 -19.48
N GLY A 265 10.68 6.57 -18.30
CA GLY A 265 11.64 6.53 -17.19
C GLY A 265 11.50 7.67 -16.17
N MET A 266 10.78 8.75 -16.48
CA MET A 266 10.39 9.73 -15.44
C MET A 266 9.42 9.10 -14.43
N PRO A 267 9.35 9.58 -13.18
CA PRO A 267 8.27 9.25 -12.27
C PRO A 267 7.03 10.10 -12.57
N TYR A 268 5.84 9.60 -12.22
CA TYR A 268 4.57 10.33 -12.34
C TYR A 268 3.57 9.92 -11.26
N VAL A 269 2.83 10.89 -10.71
CA VAL A 269 1.59 10.69 -9.95
C VAL A 269 0.72 11.94 -10.20
N ALA A 270 -0.54 11.76 -10.59
CA ALA A 270 -1.41 12.85 -11.03
C ALA A 270 -1.83 13.83 -9.92
N GLY A 271 -1.79 13.41 -8.65
CA GLY A 271 -2.06 14.30 -7.51
C GLY A 271 -2.48 13.57 -6.23
N LYS A 272 -3.12 14.30 -5.31
CA LYS A 272 -3.46 13.82 -3.96
C LYS A 272 -4.44 12.65 -3.89
N ASN A 273 -5.20 12.38 -4.96
CA ASN A 273 -6.13 11.24 -5.06
C ASN A 273 -5.47 9.96 -5.61
N ASN A 274 -4.22 10.04 -6.07
CA ASN A 274 -3.43 8.94 -6.60
C ASN A 274 -2.25 8.61 -5.68
N VAL A 275 -1.67 7.42 -5.81
CA VAL A 275 -0.51 7.01 -5.02
C VAL A 275 0.70 6.78 -5.91
N ALA A 276 1.90 6.92 -5.36
CA ALA A 276 3.09 6.39 -6.03
C ALA A 276 2.96 4.86 -6.16
N ALA A 277 3.38 4.30 -7.29
CA ALA A 277 3.43 2.86 -7.53
C ALA A 277 4.88 2.36 -7.56
N CYS A 278 5.06 1.07 -7.28
CA CYS A 278 6.34 0.37 -7.21
C CYS A 278 6.34 -0.86 -8.10
N ALA A 279 7.15 -0.88 -9.16
CA ALA A 279 7.39 -2.10 -9.91
C ALA A 279 8.35 -3.00 -9.13
N LYS A 280 7.91 -4.21 -8.74
CA LYS A 280 8.71 -5.13 -7.91
C LYS A 280 8.69 -6.60 -8.41
N HIS A 281 9.70 -7.42 -8.13
CA HIS A 281 10.99 -7.10 -7.49
C HIS A 281 12.12 -7.23 -8.53
N PHE A 282 12.92 -6.17 -8.69
CA PHE A 282 13.90 -6.05 -9.76
C PHE A 282 15.16 -6.88 -9.44
N VAL A 283 15.52 -7.89 -10.22
CA VAL A 283 14.80 -8.48 -11.36
C VAL A 283 15.08 -9.98 -11.41
N GLY A 284 14.10 -10.76 -11.88
CA GLY A 284 14.22 -12.22 -11.97
C GLY A 284 13.74 -12.96 -10.73
N ASP A 285 13.05 -12.28 -9.80
CA ASP A 285 12.42 -12.86 -8.61
C ASP A 285 11.59 -14.12 -8.88
N GLY A 286 10.77 -14.13 -9.93
CA GLY A 286 9.99 -15.31 -10.34
C GLY A 286 10.77 -16.43 -11.04
N GLY A 287 12.10 -16.33 -11.16
CA GLY A 287 12.96 -17.26 -11.91
C GLY A 287 13.92 -18.10 -11.06
N THR A 288 13.76 -18.10 -9.74
CA THR A 288 14.70 -18.77 -8.82
C THR A 288 14.71 -20.29 -8.99
N GLN A 289 15.85 -20.91 -8.70
CA GLN A 289 16.03 -22.36 -8.84
C GLN A 289 15.00 -23.13 -7.98
N ASN A 290 14.30 -24.07 -8.61
CA ASN A 290 13.21 -24.86 -8.02
C ASN A 290 12.05 -24.03 -7.40
N GLY A 291 11.97 -22.74 -7.72
CA GLY A 291 11.01 -21.82 -7.10
C GLY A 291 11.30 -21.49 -5.64
N VAL A 292 12.53 -21.65 -5.13
CA VAL A 292 12.85 -21.26 -3.74
C VAL A 292 12.86 -19.74 -3.61
N ASN A 293 12.15 -19.19 -2.61
CA ASN A 293 12.07 -17.76 -2.37
C ASN A 293 13.47 -17.18 -2.05
N GLU A 294 13.76 -15.96 -2.54
CA GLU A 294 15.03 -15.23 -2.33
C GLU A 294 16.32 -15.87 -2.87
N ASP A 295 16.21 -17.02 -3.54
CA ASP A 295 17.35 -17.82 -4.00
C ASP A 295 17.95 -17.30 -5.33
N ASN A 296 18.66 -18.15 -6.06
CA ASN A 296 19.42 -17.80 -7.25
C ASN A 296 18.63 -18.10 -8.53
N THR A 297 18.42 -17.06 -9.33
CA THR A 297 17.89 -17.16 -10.68
C THR A 297 19.05 -17.46 -11.63
N ILE A 298 19.15 -18.75 -12.02
CA ILE A 298 20.20 -19.26 -12.90
C ILE A 298 19.69 -19.22 -14.35
N ILE A 299 20.05 -18.16 -15.07
CA ILE A 299 19.62 -17.94 -16.45
C ILE A 299 20.63 -17.08 -17.22
N ASP A 300 20.78 -17.34 -18.51
CA ASP A 300 21.62 -16.50 -19.35
C ASP A 300 21.05 -15.07 -19.51
N ARG A 301 21.90 -14.15 -20.00
CA ARG A 301 21.47 -12.75 -20.18
C ARG A 301 20.32 -12.62 -21.18
N ARG A 302 20.21 -13.51 -22.18
CA ARG A 302 19.09 -13.49 -23.12
C ARG A 302 17.78 -13.78 -22.38
N GLY A 303 17.70 -14.90 -21.67
CA GLY A 303 16.53 -15.31 -20.91
C GLY A 303 16.09 -14.28 -19.87
N LEU A 304 17.02 -13.70 -19.10
CA LEU A 304 16.67 -12.61 -18.17
C LEU A 304 16.01 -11.42 -18.89
N MET A 305 16.58 -11.02 -20.03
CA MET A 305 16.13 -9.86 -20.80
C MET A 305 14.85 -10.13 -21.62
N THR A 306 14.56 -11.37 -21.99
CA THR A 306 13.36 -11.74 -22.75
C THR A 306 12.19 -12.17 -21.87
N ILE A 307 12.43 -12.66 -20.65
CA ILE A 307 11.39 -13.17 -19.73
C ILE A 307 11.14 -12.18 -18.60
N HIS A 308 12.16 -11.84 -17.80
CA HIS A 308 11.95 -11.14 -16.52
C HIS A 308 12.08 -9.60 -16.62
N MET A 309 12.80 -9.09 -17.61
CA MET A 309 12.97 -7.65 -17.83
C MET A 309 11.80 -6.92 -18.54
N PRO A 310 11.07 -7.49 -19.52
CA PRO A 310 10.18 -6.70 -20.40
C PRO A 310 9.13 -5.85 -19.69
N ALA A 311 8.51 -6.35 -18.62
CA ALA A 311 7.48 -5.59 -17.88
C ALA A 311 8.03 -4.31 -17.21
N TYR A 312 9.33 -4.25 -16.89
CA TYR A 312 9.95 -3.02 -16.39
C TYR A 312 10.00 -1.93 -17.47
N LEU A 313 10.17 -2.29 -18.75
CA LEU A 313 10.14 -1.30 -19.84
C LEU A 313 8.74 -0.67 -19.95
N ASN A 314 7.68 -1.48 -19.83
CA ASN A 314 6.30 -0.94 -19.81
C ASN A 314 6.02 -0.12 -18.54
N ALA A 315 6.55 -0.51 -17.38
CA ALA A 315 6.42 0.26 -16.15
C ALA A 315 7.07 1.65 -16.27
N LEU A 316 8.24 1.74 -16.89
CA LEU A 316 8.94 2.99 -17.17
C LEU A 316 8.21 3.86 -18.22
N GLN A 317 7.60 3.27 -19.24
CA GLN A 317 6.74 3.96 -20.21
C GLN A 317 5.49 4.57 -19.54
N LYS A 318 4.95 3.90 -18.52
CA LYS A 318 3.80 4.32 -17.71
C LYS A 318 4.17 5.19 -16.51
N GLY A 319 5.43 5.61 -16.43
CA GLY A 319 5.92 6.57 -15.44
C GLY A 319 5.96 6.05 -14.01
N VAL A 320 6.21 4.75 -13.79
CA VAL A 320 6.31 4.18 -12.44
C VAL A 320 7.26 4.99 -11.56
N SER A 321 6.80 5.36 -10.37
CA SER A 321 7.54 6.27 -9.49
C SER A 321 8.74 5.60 -8.83
N THR A 322 8.62 4.31 -8.50
CA THR A 322 9.68 3.56 -7.81
C THR A 322 9.88 2.16 -8.36
N VAL A 323 11.04 1.58 -8.05
CA VAL A 323 11.38 0.18 -8.35
C VAL A 323 11.99 -0.45 -7.10
N MET A 324 11.44 -1.57 -6.62
CA MET A 324 11.98 -2.29 -5.48
C MET A 324 12.92 -3.41 -5.93
N ILE A 325 14.09 -3.51 -5.30
CA ILE A 325 15.12 -4.50 -5.65
C ILE A 325 14.81 -5.85 -4.97
N SER A 326 14.90 -6.96 -5.72
CA SER A 326 14.63 -8.31 -5.21
C SER A 326 15.72 -8.83 -4.27
N TYR A 327 15.34 -9.64 -3.27
CA TYR A 327 16.28 -10.44 -2.48
C TYR A 327 17.09 -11.44 -3.30
N SER A 328 16.58 -11.84 -4.48
CA SER A 328 17.17 -12.91 -5.29
C SER A 328 18.58 -12.58 -5.77
N SER A 329 19.27 -13.62 -6.22
CA SER A 329 20.52 -13.46 -6.96
C SER A 329 20.28 -13.73 -8.44
N TRP A 330 21.04 -13.08 -9.33
CA TRP A 330 21.15 -13.51 -10.72
C TRP A 330 22.55 -14.08 -10.95
N ASN A 331 22.61 -15.37 -11.32
CA ASN A 331 23.85 -16.13 -11.49
C ASN A 331 24.87 -15.94 -10.33
N GLY A 332 24.38 -15.98 -9.09
CA GLY A 332 25.17 -15.84 -7.86
C GLY A 332 25.43 -14.40 -7.39
N ILE A 333 25.03 -13.38 -8.15
CA ILE A 333 25.16 -11.97 -7.75
C ILE A 333 23.85 -11.49 -7.14
N LYS A 334 23.83 -11.20 -5.84
CA LYS A 334 22.69 -10.61 -5.11
C LYS A 334 22.23 -9.32 -5.79
N MET A 335 20.93 -9.20 -6.08
CA MET A 335 20.38 -8.05 -6.79
C MET A 335 20.58 -6.73 -6.04
N HIS A 336 20.50 -6.72 -4.70
CA HIS A 336 20.84 -5.56 -3.87
C HIS A 336 22.31 -5.10 -3.96
N ALA A 337 23.22 -5.94 -4.46
CA ALA A 337 24.63 -5.58 -4.72
C ALA A 337 24.95 -5.41 -6.22
N ASN A 338 23.96 -5.55 -7.11
CA ASN A 338 24.18 -5.65 -8.55
C ASN A 338 24.20 -4.28 -9.25
N HIS A 339 25.34 -3.58 -9.16
CA HIS A 339 25.57 -2.29 -9.83
C HIS A 339 25.28 -2.31 -11.35
N ASP A 340 25.56 -3.43 -12.02
CA ASP A 340 25.40 -3.56 -13.47
C ASP A 340 23.93 -3.58 -13.91
N LEU A 341 23.04 -4.12 -13.08
CA LEU A 341 21.60 -4.10 -13.35
C LEU A 341 20.92 -2.87 -12.73
N VAL A 342 21.23 -2.51 -11.49
CA VAL A 342 20.56 -1.41 -10.78
C VAL A 342 20.97 -0.04 -11.33
N THR A 343 22.28 0.20 -11.55
CA THR A 343 22.75 1.47 -12.11
C THR A 343 22.89 1.38 -13.63
N ARG A 344 23.81 0.57 -14.15
CA ARG A 344 24.16 0.59 -15.59
C ARG A 344 23.02 0.16 -16.52
N TYR A 345 22.07 -0.66 -16.05
CA TYR A 345 20.92 -1.07 -16.84
C TYR A 345 19.67 -0.23 -16.55
N LEU A 346 19.12 -0.28 -15.33
CA LEU A 346 17.86 0.41 -15.00
C LEU A 346 17.99 1.95 -15.05
N LYS A 347 19.00 2.52 -14.41
CA LYS A 347 19.16 3.99 -14.33
C LYS A 347 19.76 4.60 -15.59
N ASP A 348 20.83 4.00 -16.12
CA ASP A 348 21.58 4.57 -17.23
C ASP A 348 20.98 4.19 -18.59
N ARG A 349 20.80 2.89 -18.85
CA ARG A 349 20.32 2.39 -20.15
C ARG A 349 18.82 2.51 -20.37
N LEU A 350 18.00 2.20 -19.36
CA LEU A 350 16.55 2.41 -19.41
C LEU A 350 16.13 3.82 -18.98
N ASN A 351 17.09 4.67 -18.59
CA ASN A 351 16.88 6.07 -18.24
C ASN A 351 15.91 6.31 -17.05
N PHE A 352 15.77 5.34 -16.12
CA PHE A 352 14.91 5.51 -14.95
C PHE A 352 15.37 6.70 -14.08
N LYS A 353 14.44 7.62 -13.77
CA LYS A 353 14.65 8.85 -12.97
C LYS A 353 13.83 8.90 -11.67
N GLY A 354 12.94 7.94 -11.45
CA GLY A 354 12.39 7.66 -10.13
C GLY A 354 13.46 7.12 -9.17
N PHE A 355 13.05 6.72 -7.97
CA PHE A 355 13.97 6.17 -6.96
C PHE A 355 13.83 4.64 -6.83
N THR A 356 14.96 3.99 -6.62
CA THR A 356 15.05 2.57 -6.29
C THR A 356 14.99 2.36 -4.78
N ILE A 357 14.26 1.36 -4.32
CA ILE A 357 14.13 1.02 -2.90
C ILE A 357 14.59 -0.42 -2.65
N SER A 358 15.22 -0.69 -1.51
CA SER A 358 15.45 -2.08 -1.09
C SER A 358 14.14 -2.74 -0.65
N ASP A 359 14.02 -4.04 -0.85
CA ASP A 359 13.12 -4.87 -0.01
C ASP A 359 13.57 -4.86 1.48
N TRP A 360 12.73 -5.39 2.38
CA TRP A 360 12.89 -5.37 3.84
C TRP A 360 14.17 -6.06 4.30
N GLU A 361 15.11 -5.32 4.91
CA GLU A 361 16.43 -5.87 5.31
C GLU A 361 17.19 -6.50 4.12
N GLY A 362 16.85 -6.13 2.88
CA GLY A 362 17.40 -6.77 1.69
C GLY A 362 18.90 -6.50 1.49
N ILE A 363 19.43 -5.41 2.06
CA ILE A 363 20.88 -5.18 2.12
C ILE A 363 21.57 -6.09 3.14
N ASP A 364 20.92 -6.42 4.26
CA ASP A 364 21.41 -7.38 5.25
C ASP A 364 21.55 -8.77 4.62
N ARG A 365 20.59 -9.15 3.77
CA ARG A 365 20.56 -10.41 3.01
C ARG A 365 21.51 -10.46 1.80
N ILE A 366 22.40 -9.46 1.66
CA ILE A 366 23.58 -9.55 0.77
C ILE A 366 24.62 -10.54 1.33
N THR A 367 24.77 -10.59 2.67
CA THR A 367 25.77 -11.45 3.32
C THR A 367 25.18 -12.79 3.76
N THR A 368 26.05 -13.79 3.94
CA THR A 368 25.68 -15.09 4.51
C THR A 368 26.56 -15.37 5.74
N PRO A 369 26.00 -15.41 6.97
CA PRO A 369 24.61 -15.12 7.34
C PRO A 369 24.18 -13.66 7.06
N ALA A 370 22.87 -13.42 6.98
CA ALA A 370 22.33 -12.07 6.80
C ALA A 370 22.77 -11.13 7.95
N GLY A 371 23.09 -9.88 7.62
CA GLY A 371 23.52 -8.85 8.58
C GLY A 371 24.92 -9.05 9.17
N SER A 372 25.61 -10.17 8.90
CA SER A 372 26.91 -10.51 9.49
C SER A 372 28.04 -9.51 9.19
N ASN A 373 27.91 -8.72 8.12
CA ASN A 373 28.74 -7.54 7.88
C ASN A 373 27.89 -6.38 7.37
N TYR A 374 27.09 -5.77 8.27
CA TYR A 374 26.19 -4.67 7.91
C TYR A 374 26.91 -3.43 7.35
N SER A 375 28.18 -3.20 7.70
CA SER A 375 29.01 -2.18 7.03
C SER A 375 29.16 -2.48 5.54
N TYR A 376 29.56 -3.70 5.18
CA TYR A 376 29.59 -4.11 3.77
C TYR A 376 28.22 -4.05 3.10
N SER A 377 27.13 -4.43 3.79
CA SER A 377 25.76 -4.31 3.26
C SER A 377 25.39 -2.88 2.86
N VAL A 378 25.67 -1.89 3.72
CA VAL A 378 25.43 -0.47 3.40
C VAL A 378 26.30 -0.01 2.22
N GLN A 379 27.58 -0.37 2.22
CA GLN A 379 28.50 -0.02 1.14
C GLN A 379 28.03 -0.62 -0.21
N ALA A 380 27.77 -1.92 -0.25
CA ALA A 380 27.37 -2.64 -1.46
C ALA A 380 26.01 -2.17 -1.97
N GLY A 381 25.01 -2.00 -1.10
CA GLY A 381 23.67 -1.54 -1.48
C GLY A 381 23.67 -0.12 -2.06
N VAL A 382 24.31 0.83 -1.38
CA VAL A 382 24.35 2.23 -1.84
C VAL A 382 25.22 2.38 -3.09
N LEU A 383 26.36 1.68 -3.19
CA LEU A 383 27.22 1.72 -4.39
C LEU A 383 26.63 0.96 -5.58
N ALA A 384 25.81 -0.09 -5.37
CA ALA A 384 25.03 -0.71 -6.45
C ALA A 384 24.02 0.28 -7.07
N GLY A 385 23.61 1.29 -6.29
CA GLY A 385 22.81 2.41 -6.72
C GLY A 385 21.43 2.47 -6.09
N ILE A 386 21.18 1.75 -4.99
CA ILE A 386 19.90 1.87 -4.27
C ILE A 386 19.77 3.30 -3.70
N ASP A 387 18.59 3.89 -3.83
CA ASP A 387 18.33 5.28 -3.44
C ASP A 387 17.72 5.38 -2.03
N MET A 388 16.81 4.47 -1.69
CA MET A 388 16.15 4.40 -0.38
C MET A 388 16.30 3.00 0.22
N ILE A 389 16.67 2.92 1.49
CA ILE A 389 16.85 1.65 2.21
C ILE A 389 15.67 1.44 3.16
N MET A 390 14.94 0.34 2.96
CA MET A 390 13.96 -0.20 3.90
C MET A 390 14.73 -0.94 5.00
N VAL A 391 15.12 -0.19 6.04
CA VAL A 391 16.05 -0.67 7.08
C VAL A 391 15.49 -1.89 7.86
N PRO A 392 14.19 -1.92 8.24
CA PRO A 392 13.34 -0.78 8.60
C PRO A 392 13.43 -0.46 10.11
N ASN A 393 14.16 -1.28 10.89
CA ASN A 393 14.18 -1.20 12.36
C ASN A 393 15.43 -0.47 12.89
N ASN A 394 16.64 -0.91 12.51
CA ASN A 394 17.91 -0.42 13.07
C ASN A 394 18.44 0.85 12.37
N TYR A 395 17.60 1.87 12.24
CA TYR A 395 17.90 3.09 11.47
C TYR A 395 19.11 3.87 12.01
N GLN A 396 19.37 3.83 13.33
CA GLN A 396 20.51 4.50 13.93
C GLN A 396 21.84 3.90 13.44
N SER A 397 21.93 2.57 13.33
CA SER A 397 23.09 1.87 12.78
C SER A 397 23.28 2.20 11.30
N PHE A 398 22.20 2.13 10.51
CA PHE A 398 22.22 2.48 9.09
C PHE A 398 22.75 3.91 8.85
N ILE A 399 22.16 4.90 9.52
CA ILE A 399 22.52 6.32 9.39
C ILE A 399 23.97 6.55 9.83
N SER A 400 24.41 5.95 10.93
CA SER A 400 25.78 6.07 11.45
C SER A 400 26.82 5.50 10.48
N ILE A 401 26.58 4.29 9.97
CA ILE A 401 27.48 3.61 9.01
C ILE A 401 27.57 4.38 7.71
N LEU A 402 26.43 4.79 7.12
CA LEU A 402 26.41 5.54 5.86
C LEU A 402 27.08 6.92 6.03
N THR A 403 26.88 7.59 7.17
CA THR A 403 27.57 8.86 7.49
C THR A 403 29.09 8.63 7.57
N SER A 404 29.53 7.56 8.23
CA SER A 404 30.94 7.20 8.31
C SER A 404 31.55 6.89 6.93
N HIS A 405 30.86 6.13 6.08
CA HIS A 405 31.34 5.83 4.72
C HIS A 405 31.50 7.07 3.86
N VAL A 406 30.58 8.02 3.95
CA VAL A 406 30.67 9.27 3.19
C VAL A 406 31.79 10.16 3.71
N ASN A 407 31.90 10.33 5.04
CA ASN A 407 32.97 11.12 5.66
C ASN A 407 34.37 10.57 5.38
N ASN A 408 34.51 9.24 5.24
CA ASN A 408 35.76 8.57 4.90
C ASN A 408 35.97 8.36 3.38
N GLY A 409 35.10 8.91 2.53
CA GLY A 409 35.24 8.83 1.07
C GLY A 409 34.97 7.45 0.44
N ILE A 410 34.46 6.48 1.22
CA ILE A 410 34.08 5.13 0.76
C ILE A 410 32.86 5.22 -0.18
N ILE A 411 31.91 6.10 0.14
CA ILE A 411 30.78 6.44 -0.72
C ILE A 411 30.91 7.91 -1.12
N PRO A 412 30.98 8.24 -2.43
CA PRO A 412 31.14 9.62 -2.86
C PRO A 412 29.83 10.41 -2.66
N MET A 413 29.95 11.70 -2.32
CA MET A 413 28.79 12.60 -2.18
C MET A 413 27.86 12.60 -3.41
N SER A 414 28.39 12.42 -4.62
CA SER A 414 27.59 12.32 -5.85
C SER A 414 26.60 11.14 -5.86
N ARG A 415 26.91 10.03 -5.17
CA ARG A 415 26.02 8.86 -5.01
C ARG A 415 24.87 9.16 -4.04
N ILE A 416 25.15 9.94 -2.99
CA ILE A 416 24.14 10.47 -2.06
C ILE A 416 23.25 11.50 -2.79
N ASP A 417 23.85 12.37 -3.59
CA ASP A 417 23.13 13.41 -4.32
C ASP A 417 22.23 12.84 -5.44
N ASP A 418 22.62 11.78 -6.15
CA ASP A 418 21.73 11.04 -7.07
C ASP A 418 20.53 10.43 -6.32
N ALA A 419 20.77 9.77 -5.18
CA ALA A 419 19.72 9.17 -4.37
C ALA A 419 18.67 10.20 -3.92
N VAL A 420 19.14 11.28 -3.29
CA VAL A 420 18.26 12.33 -2.79
C VAL A 420 17.57 13.08 -3.93
N THR A 421 18.26 13.33 -5.05
CA THR A 421 17.65 13.90 -6.26
C THR A 421 16.44 13.10 -6.72
N ARG A 422 16.54 11.77 -6.74
CA ARG A 422 15.45 10.87 -7.17
C ARG A 422 14.29 10.83 -6.17
N ILE A 423 14.60 10.75 -4.88
CA ILE A 423 13.59 10.76 -3.80
C ILE A 423 12.82 12.08 -3.81
N LEU A 424 13.52 13.21 -3.88
CA LEU A 424 12.89 14.53 -3.95
C LEU A 424 12.08 14.71 -5.24
N ARG A 425 12.58 14.23 -6.39
CA ARG A 425 11.82 14.27 -7.67
C ARG A 425 10.47 13.60 -7.53
N VAL A 426 10.40 12.38 -6.98
CA VAL A 426 9.10 11.69 -6.78
C VAL A 426 8.19 12.49 -5.84
N LYS A 427 8.71 12.98 -4.70
CA LYS A 427 7.94 13.77 -3.72
C LYS A 427 7.37 15.08 -4.29
N PHE A 428 8.16 15.81 -5.09
CA PHE A 428 7.68 17.01 -5.77
C PHE A 428 6.71 16.68 -6.91
N THR A 429 7.00 15.68 -7.75
CA THR A 429 6.12 15.28 -8.86
C THR A 429 4.74 14.86 -8.38
N MET A 430 4.65 14.15 -7.25
CA MET A 430 3.36 13.70 -6.69
C MET A 430 2.62 14.77 -5.87
N GLY A 431 3.13 16.00 -5.81
CA GLY A 431 2.53 17.10 -5.05
C GLY A 431 2.56 16.93 -3.54
N LEU A 432 3.52 16.16 -2.99
CA LEU A 432 3.61 15.85 -1.56
C LEU A 432 4.01 17.07 -0.72
N PHE A 433 4.72 18.05 -1.31
CA PHE A 433 5.03 19.32 -0.63
C PHE A 433 3.80 20.22 -0.53
N GLU A 434 2.88 20.15 -1.49
CA GLU A 434 1.64 20.91 -1.53
C GLU A 434 0.55 20.26 -0.68
N ASN A 435 0.50 18.93 -0.65
CA ASN A 435 -0.49 18.12 0.08
C ASN A 435 0.21 17.09 1.00
N PRO A 436 0.99 17.52 2.01
CA PRO A 436 1.72 16.59 2.88
C PRO A 436 0.80 15.87 3.87
N MET A 437 -0.26 16.55 4.33
CA MET A 437 -1.21 16.02 5.31
C MET A 437 -2.26 15.12 4.63
N PRO A 438 -2.68 14.03 5.28
CA PRO A 438 -3.84 13.23 4.86
C PRO A 438 -5.12 14.07 4.66
N ASP A 439 -5.93 13.67 3.67
CA ASP A 439 -7.24 14.26 3.42
C ASP A 439 -8.34 13.41 4.08
N SER A 440 -8.87 13.89 5.21
CA SER A 440 -9.90 13.17 5.98
C SER A 440 -11.24 13.02 5.25
N SER A 441 -11.48 13.78 4.17
CA SER A 441 -12.69 13.62 3.35
C SER A 441 -12.70 12.34 2.52
N MET A 442 -11.55 11.68 2.36
CA MET A 442 -11.40 10.43 1.58
C MET A 442 -11.82 9.17 2.35
N ALA A 443 -12.17 9.27 3.64
CA ALA A 443 -12.41 8.12 4.52
C ALA A 443 -13.56 7.20 4.03
N ASP A 444 -14.51 7.73 3.26
CA ASP A 444 -15.65 7.01 2.69
C ASP A 444 -15.29 6.13 1.47
N GLN A 445 -14.07 6.24 0.93
CA GLN A 445 -13.62 5.36 -0.16
C GLN A 445 -13.20 3.97 0.37
N LEU A 446 -12.86 3.82 1.65
CA LEU A 446 -12.44 2.53 2.23
C LEU A 446 -13.59 1.51 2.18
N GLY A 447 -13.41 0.39 1.49
CA GLY A 447 -14.42 -0.67 1.38
C GLY A 447 -15.69 -0.29 0.62
N LYS A 448 -15.63 0.76 -0.22
CA LYS A 448 -16.79 1.35 -0.90
C LYS A 448 -17.53 0.35 -1.79
N LYS A 449 -18.86 0.49 -1.90
CA LYS A 449 -19.69 -0.47 -2.65
C LYS A 449 -19.24 -0.61 -4.12
N GLU A 450 -18.91 0.49 -4.80
CA GLU A 450 -18.48 0.44 -6.20
C GLU A 450 -17.13 -0.28 -6.37
N HIS A 451 -16.28 -0.25 -5.35
CA HIS A 451 -15.00 -0.99 -5.35
C HIS A 451 -15.25 -2.49 -5.12
N ARG A 452 -16.20 -2.85 -4.25
CA ARG A 452 -16.67 -4.23 -4.07
C ARG A 452 -17.39 -4.78 -5.30
N ASP A 453 -18.22 -3.99 -5.98
CA ASP A 453 -18.84 -4.38 -7.25
C ASP A 453 -17.78 -4.66 -8.33
N LEU A 454 -16.70 -3.86 -8.38
CA LEU A 454 -15.55 -4.08 -9.24
C LEU A 454 -14.74 -5.34 -8.85
N ALA A 455 -14.56 -5.59 -7.55
CA ALA A 455 -13.91 -6.81 -7.07
C ALA A 455 -14.75 -8.06 -7.40
N ARG A 456 -16.07 -8.01 -7.22
CA ARG A 456 -17.01 -9.05 -7.70
C ARG A 456 -16.87 -9.29 -9.20
N GLU A 457 -16.78 -8.24 -10.02
CA GLU A 457 -16.51 -8.34 -11.46
C GLU A 457 -15.17 -9.06 -11.74
N ALA A 458 -14.12 -8.72 -10.99
CA ALA A 458 -12.80 -9.33 -11.11
C ALA A 458 -12.81 -10.82 -10.71
N VAL A 459 -13.52 -11.19 -9.66
CA VAL A 459 -13.71 -12.59 -9.23
C VAL A 459 -14.34 -13.39 -10.36
N ARG A 460 -15.52 -13.02 -10.86
CA ARG A 460 -16.21 -13.80 -11.90
C ARG A 460 -15.43 -13.91 -13.21
N LYS A 461 -14.63 -12.90 -13.56
CA LYS A 461 -13.74 -12.92 -14.74
C LYS A 461 -12.49 -13.77 -14.55
N SER A 462 -12.03 -13.99 -13.32
CA SER A 462 -10.79 -14.74 -13.05
C SER A 462 -10.99 -16.26 -12.98
N LEU A 463 -12.21 -16.71 -12.68
CA LEU A 463 -12.48 -18.14 -12.50
C LEU A 463 -12.26 -18.91 -13.81
N VAL A 464 -11.50 -20.00 -13.74
CA VAL A 464 -11.23 -20.88 -14.87
C VAL A 464 -11.95 -22.20 -14.68
N LEU A 465 -12.89 -22.50 -15.58
CA LEU A 465 -13.61 -23.77 -15.59
C LEU A 465 -12.72 -24.85 -16.21
N LEU A 466 -12.27 -25.82 -15.40
CA LEU A 466 -11.36 -26.88 -15.82
C LEU A 466 -12.08 -28.14 -16.28
N LYS A 467 -13.22 -28.45 -15.65
CA LYS A 467 -14.07 -29.60 -15.97
C LYS A 467 -15.54 -29.20 -15.83
N ASN A 468 -16.40 -29.68 -16.72
CA ASN A 468 -17.84 -29.44 -16.65
C ASN A 468 -18.65 -30.64 -17.20
N GLY A 469 -18.72 -31.72 -16.42
CA GLY A 469 -19.33 -33.00 -16.77
C GLY A 469 -18.32 -34.15 -16.71
N LYS A 470 -18.77 -35.34 -16.29
CA LYS A 470 -17.99 -36.60 -16.40
C LYS A 470 -17.98 -37.16 -17.82
N THR A 471 -18.96 -36.79 -18.64
CA THR A 471 -19.04 -37.06 -20.08
C THR A 471 -19.32 -35.75 -20.83
N SER A 472 -19.07 -35.72 -22.14
CA SER A 472 -19.24 -34.53 -23.00
C SER A 472 -20.66 -33.97 -23.05
N ASP A 473 -21.65 -34.83 -22.87
CA ASP A 473 -23.03 -34.53 -23.29
C ASP A 473 -23.91 -33.97 -22.16
N LYS A 474 -23.39 -33.89 -20.94
CA LYS A 474 -24.12 -33.47 -19.73
C LYS A 474 -23.28 -32.50 -18.88
N PRO A 475 -23.36 -31.18 -19.14
CA PRO A 475 -22.71 -30.19 -18.31
C PRO A 475 -23.34 -30.12 -16.92
N MET A 476 -22.52 -29.87 -15.90
CA MET A 476 -22.92 -29.69 -14.51
C MET A 476 -23.24 -28.21 -14.19
N LEU A 477 -22.45 -27.30 -14.76
CA LEU A 477 -22.61 -25.85 -14.63
C LEU A 477 -23.20 -25.25 -15.93
N PRO A 478 -24.09 -24.24 -15.81
CA PRO A 478 -24.53 -23.59 -14.57
C PRO A 478 -25.59 -24.38 -13.77
N LEU A 479 -25.55 -24.23 -12.45
CA LEU A 479 -26.47 -24.84 -11.48
C LEU A 479 -27.85 -24.16 -11.49
N SER A 480 -28.89 -24.88 -11.03
CA SER A 480 -30.21 -24.28 -10.81
C SER A 480 -30.27 -23.54 -9.48
N LYS A 481 -30.52 -22.22 -9.52
CA LYS A 481 -30.86 -21.41 -8.33
C LYS A 481 -32.06 -21.95 -7.56
N LYS A 482 -32.99 -22.65 -8.24
CA LYS A 482 -34.15 -23.29 -7.63
C LYS A 482 -33.93 -24.79 -7.56
N ALA A 483 -33.83 -25.33 -6.34
CA ALA A 483 -33.76 -26.75 -6.04
C ALA A 483 -34.42 -27.02 -4.68
N PRO A 484 -34.97 -28.21 -4.38
CA PRO A 484 -35.53 -28.49 -3.06
C PRO A 484 -34.52 -28.30 -1.92
N LYS A 485 -33.30 -28.83 -2.10
CA LYS A 485 -32.25 -28.82 -1.08
C LYS A 485 -30.87 -29.00 -1.71
N ILE A 486 -29.88 -28.26 -1.24
CA ILE A 486 -28.50 -28.28 -1.75
C ILE A 486 -27.49 -28.37 -0.61
N LEU A 487 -26.31 -28.92 -0.90
CA LEU A 487 -25.19 -28.98 0.03
C LEU A 487 -24.12 -27.95 -0.36
N VAL A 488 -23.61 -27.23 0.63
CA VAL A 488 -22.33 -26.52 0.55
C VAL A 488 -21.38 -27.18 1.56
N ALA A 489 -20.17 -27.53 1.12
CA ALA A 489 -19.21 -28.27 1.93
C ALA A 489 -17.76 -27.84 1.64
N GLY A 490 -16.83 -28.34 2.46
CA GLY A 490 -15.40 -28.07 2.38
C GLY A 490 -14.94 -26.92 3.27
N SER A 491 -13.69 -27.03 3.74
CA SER A 491 -13.02 -26.13 4.69
C SER A 491 -12.90 -24.67 4.22
N HIS A 492 -13.08 -24.41 2.93
CA HIS A 492 -12.96 -23.07 2.34
C HIS A 492 -14.31 -22.43 2.03
N ALA A 493 -15.44 -23.10 2.30
CA ALA A 493 -16.76 -22.60 1.90
C ALA A 493 -17.24 -21.40 2.74
N ASP A 494 -16.98 -21.40 4.05
CA ASP A 494 -17.34 -20.30 4.96
C ASP A 494 -16.12 -19.66 5.65
N ASN A 495 -14.99 -19.61 4.93
CA ASN A 495 -13.73 -19.07 5.45
C ASN A 495 -13.24 -17.88 4.60
N LEU A 496 -13.51 -16.67 5.06
CA LEU A 496 -13.18 -15.43 4.33
C LEU A 496 -11.66 -15.24 4.20
N GLY A 497 -10.90 -15.57 5.24
CA GLY A 497 -9.44 -15.50 5.23
C GLY A 497 -8.82 -16.44 4.20
N TYR A 498 -9.31 -17.67 4.10
CA TYR A 498 -8.82 -18.65 3.12
C TYR A 498 -9.09 -18.24 1.67
N GLN A 499 -10.27 -17.68 1.35
CA GLN A 499 -10.53 -17.16 -0.01
C GLN A 499 -9.79 -15.86 -0.33
N CYS A 500 -9.23 -15.15 0.66
CA CYS A 500 -8.36 -13.99 0.43
C CYS A 500 -6.87 -14.39 0.29
N GLY A 501 -6.41 -15.38 1.05
CA GLY A 501 -5.04 -15.88 1.03
C GLY A 501 -4.03 -14.99 1.79
N GLY A 502 -2.77 -15.08 1.39
CA GLY A 502 -1.68 -14.26 1.96
C GLY A 502 -1.88 -12.76 1.71
N TRP A 503 -1.11 -11.92 2.41
CA TRP A 503 -1.22 -10.45 2.36
C TRP A 503 -2.64 -9.94 2.64
N THR A 504 -3.41 -10.55 3.56
CA THR A 504 -4.75 -10.04 3.92
C THR A 504 -4.86 -9.87 5.44
N ILE A 505 -5.00 -8.63 5.89
CA ILE A 505 -4.94 -8.15 7.29
C ILE A 505 -3.58 -8.42 7.96
N GLU A 506 -3.14 -9.67 8.00
CA GLU A 506 -1.84 -10.12 8.50
C GLU A 506 -0.91 -10.50 7.33
N TRP A 507 0.41 -10.43 7.52
CA TRP A 507 1.41 -10.73 6.49
C TRP A 507 1.17 -12.07 5.76
N GLN A 508 0.89 -13.13 6.52
CA GLN A 508 0.69 -14.49 6.02
C GLN A 508 -0.78 -14.78 5.65
N GLY A 509 -1.67 -13.79 5.78
CA GLY A 509 -3.10 -14.04 5.92
C GLY A 509 -3.44 -14.69 7.27
N ASP A 510 -4.73 -14.96 7.48
CA ASP A 510 -5.27 -15.60 8.69
C ASP A 510 -6.58 -16.34 8.35
N THR A 511 -7.18 -17.05 9.31
CA THR A 511 -8.35 -17.92 9.11
C THR A 511 -9.66 -17.30 9.63
N GLY A 512 -10.79 -17.68 9.03
CA GLY A 512 -12.13 -17.25 9.45
C GLY A 512 -12.53 -15.88 8.90
N ARG A 513 -13.33 -15.11 9.66
CA ARG A 513 -13.90 -13.84 9.21
C ARG A 513 -13.04 -12.64 9.63
N ILE A 514 -11.89 -12.50 8.96
CA ILE A 514 -10.81 -11.56 9.32
C ILE A 514 -11.09 -10.10 8.94
N THR A 515 -12.01 -9.85 8.00
CA THR A 515 -12.37 -8.52 7.49
C THR A 515 -13.84 -8.48 7.02
N VAL A 516 -14.28 -7.38 6.43
CA VAL A 516 -15.62 -7.24 5.83
C VAL A 516 -15.62 -7.82 4.42
N GLY A 517 -16.45 -8.84 4.20
CA GLY A 517 -16.64 -9.52 2.93
C GLY A 517 -17.69 -10.61 3.00
N MET A 518 -17.93 -11.29 1.88
CA MET A 518 -18.89 -12.38 1.75
C MET A 518 -18.18 -13.69 1.41
N THR A 519 -18.42 -14.72 2.22
CA THR A 519 -17.90 -16.08 1.96
C THR A 519 -18.66 -16.72 0.80
N ILE A 520 -18.12 -17.82 0.24
CA ILE A 520 -18.84 -18.56 -0.81
C ILE A 520 -20.15 -19.16 -0.27
N LEU A 521 -20.21 -19.58 1.00
CA LEU A 521 -21.44 -20.01 1.64
C LEU A 521 -22.48 -18.87 1.75
N ASP A 522 -22.06 -17.70 2.23
CA ASP A 522 -22.94 -16.52 2.31
C ASP A 522 -23.45 -16.11 0.91
N ALA A 523 -22.58 -16.17 -0.10
CA ALA A 523 -22.91 -15.91 -1.49
C ALA A 523 -23.93 -16.93 -2.06
N VAL A 524 -23.77 -18.22 -1.76
CA VAL A 524 -24.73 -19.25 -2.18
C VAL A 524 -26.10 -18.99 -1.57
N LYS A 525 -26.17 -18.71 -0.26
CA LYS A 525 -27.43 -18.35 0.42
C LYS A 525 -28.10 -17.11 -0.19
N ALA A 526 -27.32 -16.13 -0.64
CA ALA A 526 -27.83 -14.92 -1.27
C ALA A 526 -28.26 -15.09 -2.74
N ALA A 527 -27.78 -16.14 -3.44
CA ALA A 527 -27.99 -16.33 -4.87
C ALA A 527 -29.13 -17.28 -5.24
N VAL A 528 -29.52 -18.19 -4.34
CA VAL A 528 -30.58 -19.20 -4.60
C VAL A 528 -32.00 -18.64 -4.49
N ASP A 529 -32.96 -19.34 -5.09
CA ASP A 529 -34.40 -19.09 -4.92
C ASP A 529 -34.78 -19.26 -3.42
N PRO A 530 -35.62 -18.39 -2.82
CA PRO A 530 -36.04 -18.50 -1.43
C PRO A 530 -36.66 -19.84 -1.01
N SER A 531 -37.15 -20.66 -1.96
CA SER A 531 -37.63 -22.02 -1.67
C SER A 531 -36.50 -23.06 -1.51
N THR A 532 -35.24 -22.70 -1.76
CA THR A 532 -34.10 -23.62 -1.79
C THR A 532 -33.46 -23.74 -0.41
N THR A 533 -33.51 -24.94 0.17
CA THR A 533 -32.86 -25.19 1.46
C THR A 533 -31.36 -25.38 1.27
N VAL A 534 -30.54 -24.45 1.76
CA VAL A 534 -29.07 -24.55 1.77
C VAL A 534 -28.60 -25.18 3.08
N VAL A 535 -27.93 -26.33 3.01
CA VAL A 535 -27.26 -26.96 4.16
C VAL A 535 -25.76 -26.75 4.03
N PHE A 536 -25.12 -26.34 5.12
CA PHE A 536 -23.67 -26.32 5.26
C PHE A 536 -23.20 -27.48 6.14
N ALA A 537 -22.18 -28.20 5.69
CA ALA A 537 -21.41 -29.13 6.51
C ALA A 537 -19.95 -29.07 6.03
N GLU A 538 -19.01 -28.70 6.89
CA GLU A 538 -17.63 -28.45 6.47
C GLU A 538 -16.93 -29.73 5.95
N ASN A 539 -17.03 -30.83 6.69
CA ASN A 539 -16.48 -32.13 6.29
C ASN A 539 -17.49 -33.25 6.58
N PRO A 540 -18.54 -33.41 5.75
CA PRO A 540 -19.57 -34.42 5.96
C PRO A 540 -19.08 -35.82 5.58
N ASP A 541 -19.57 -36.84 6.27
CA ASP A 541 -19.39 -38.23 5.88
C ASP A 541 -20.28 -38.63 4.69
N ALA A 542 -20.02 -39.81 4.12
CA ALA A 542 -20.71 -40.29 2.93
C ALA A 542 -22.20 -40.56 3.16
N ASP A 543 -22.62 -40.92 4.37
CA ASP A 543 -24.00 -41.31 4.64
C ASP A 543 -24.87 -40.09 4.94
N PHE A 544 -24.30 -39.03 5.52
CA PHE A 544 -24.90 -37.70 5.55
C PHE A 544 -25.21 -37.18 4.15
N VAL A 545 -24.28 -37.33 3.20
CA VAL A 545 -24.47 -36.85 1.82
C VAL A 545 -25.52 -37.69 1.08
N LYS A 546 -25.42 -39.03 1.12
CA LYS A 546 -26.38 -39.94 0.45
C LYS A 546 -27.81 -39.77 0.97
N ASN A 547 -27.98 -39.74 2.29
CA ASN A 547 -29.31 -39.68 2.92
C ASN A 547 -29.84 -38.24 3.03
N GLY A 548 -29.02 -37.23 2.73
CA GLY A 548 -29.36 -35.82 2.90
C GLY A 548 -30.40 -35.28 1.90
N GLY A 549 -30.68 -35.99 0.80
CA GLY A 549 -31.65 -35.59 -0.21
C GLY A 549 -31.22 -34.37 -1.05
N PHE A 550 -29.92 -34.21 -1.26
CA PHE A 550 -29.36 -33.06 -1.97
C PHE A 550 -29.52 -33.19 -3.48
N SER A 551 -29.95 -32.11 -4.14
CA SER A 551 -30.03 -32.05 -5.61
C SER A 551 -28.65 -31.94 -6.27
N TYR A 552 -27.72 -31.26 -5.59
CA TYR A 552 -26.30 -31.18 -5.93
C TYR A 552 -25.50 -30.65 -4.72
N ALA A 553 -24.18 -30.72 -4.82
CA ALA A 553 -23.25 -30.15 -3.85
C ALA A 553 -22.27 -29.14 -4.48
N ILE A 554 -21.92 -28.10 -3.72
CA ILE A 554 -20.79 -27.20 -4.00
C ILE A 554 -19.72 -27.51 -2.94
N VAL A 555 -18.53 -27.93 -3.37
CA VAL A 555 -17.44 -28.32 -2.47
C VAL A 555 -16.28 -27.35 -2.64
N VAL A 556 -15.94 -26.59 -1.59
CA VAL A 556 -14.93 -25.55 -1.64
C VAL A 556 -13.73 -25.95 -0.78
N VAL A 557 -12.59 -26.21 -1.43
CA VAL A 557 -11.34 -26.69 -0.79
C VAL A 557 -10.14 -25.99 -1.41
N GLY A 558 -8.98 -26.03 -0.76
CA GLY A 558 -7.85 -25.23 -1.23
C GLY A 558 -6.59 -25.27 -0.39
N GLU A 559 -5.63 -24.44 -0.79
CA GLU A 559 -4.46 -24.08 0.02
C GLU A 559 -4.86 -23.10 1.13
N HIS A 560 -4.31 -23.27 2.34
CA HIS A 560 -4.36 -22.23 3.37
C HIS A 560 -3.58 -20.96 2.94
N PRO A 561 -3.84 -19.79 3.55
CA PRO A 561 -3.03 -18.60 3.37
C PRO A 561 -1.54 -18.83 3.64
N TYR A 562 -0.70 -18.26 2.78
CA TYR A 562 0.75 -18.23 2.91
C TYR A 562 1.31 -17.01 2.16
N THR A 563 2.51 -16.60 2.55
CA THR A 563 3.27 -15.52 1.91
C THR A 563 4.76 -15.85 1.93
N GLU A 564 5.47 -15.52 0.84
CA GLU A 564 6.93 -15.65 0.75
C GLU A 564 7.40 -17.08 1.09
N THR A 565 8.51 -17.23 1.82
CA THR A 565 9.16 -18.52 2.09
C THR A 565 8.24 -19.53 2.79
N LYS A 566 7.19 -19.11 3.52
CA LYS A 566 6.20 -20.05 4.09
C LYS A 566 5.34 -20.74 3.03
N GLY A 567 5.22 -20.14 1.85
CA GLY A 567 4.49 -20.69 0.73
C GLY A 567 5.30 -21.63 -0.17
N ASP A 568 6.62 -21.71 0.03
CA ASP A 568 7.47 -22.59 -0.78
C ASP A 568 7.08 -24.05 -0.52
N SER A 569 6.70 -24.77 -1.58
CA SER A 569 6.20 -26.14 -1.46
C SER A 569 6.65 -26.99 -2.65
N LEU A 570 7.34 -28.09 -2.35
CA LEU A 570 7.82 -29.05 -3.35
C LEU A 570 6.74 -30.06 -3.78
N ASN A 571 5.68 -30.25 -2.97
CA ASN A 571 4.64 -31.27 -3.23
C ASN A 571 3.40 -30.70 -3.93
N LEU A 572 3.11 -29.41 -3.76
CA LEU A 572 1.93 -28.72 -4.30
C LEU A 572 0.60 -29.49 -4.10
N THR A 573 0.46 -30.19 -2.97
CA THR A 573 -0.78 -30.87 -2.56
C THR A 573 -1.56 -30.02 -1.57
N ILE A 574 -2.85 -29.83 -1.79
CA ILE A 574 -3.73 -29.16 -0.81
C ILE A 574 -3.87 -29.98 0.48
N PRO A 575 -4.02 -29.33 1.65
CA PRO A 575 -4.20 -30.02 2.94
C PRO A 575 -5.51 -30.83 3.01
N ASP A 576 -5.50 -31.87 3.84
CA ASP A 576 -6.71 -32.55 4.31
C ASP A 576 -7.18 -31.98 5.67
N PRO A 577 -8.50 -31.92 5.97
CA PRO A 577 -9.61 -32.36 5.12
C PRO A 577 -9.87 -31.45 3.93
N GLY A 578 -9.79 -32.03 2.74
CA GLY A 578 -9.99 -31.35 1.46
C GLY A 578 -10.14 -32.38 0.33
N PRO A 579 -9.05 -33.04 -0.10
CA PRO A 579 -9.10 -34.23 -0.95
C PRO A 579 -10.11 -35.29 -0.48
N SER A 580 -10.10 -35.63 0.82
CA SER A 580 -11.04 -36.58 1.42
C SER A 580 -12.50 -36.10 1.38
N THR A 581 -12.75 -34.81 1.64
CA THR A 581 -14.07 -34.19 1.55
C THR A 581 -14.61 -34.22 0.12
N VAL A 582 -13.77 -33.89 -0.87
CA VAL A 582 -14.12 -33.98 -2.30
C VAL A 582 -14.48 -35.42 -2.68
N ALA A 583 -13.64 -36.40 -2.34
CA ALA A 583 -13.90 -37.80 -2.64
C ALA A 583 -15.23 -38.29 -2.01
N THR A 584 -15.48 -37.89 -0.77
CA THR A 584 -16.69 -38.27 0.00
C THR A 584 -17.96 -37.67 -0.60
N VAL A 585 -17.97 -36.35 -0.85
CA VAL A 585 -19.18 -35.66 -1.38
C VAL A 585 -19.43 -36.02 -2.84
N CYS A 586 -18.40 -35.98 -3.69
CA CYS A 586 -18.52 -36.25 -5.13
C CYS A 586 -18.75 -37.74 -5.46
N GLY A 587 -18.44 -38.64 -4.53
CA GLY A 587 -18.80 -40.06 -4.62
C GLY A 587 -20.26 -40.35 -4.23
N ALA A 588 -20.95 -39.42 -3.56
CA ALA A 588 -22.30 -39.58 -3.03
C ALA A 588 -23.35 -38.70 -3.72
N ALA A 589 -22.97 -37.56 -4.30
CA ALA A 589 -23.85 -36.63 -5.02
C ALA A 589 -23.11 -35.96 -6.19
N GLN A 590 -23.87 -35.39 -7.15
CA GLN A 590 -23.29 -34.54 -8.19
C GLN A 590 -22.63 -33.32 -7.56
N CYS A 591 -21.35 -33.06 -7.88
CA CYS A 591 -20.58 -32.01 -7.22
C CYS A 591 -19.94 -31.00 -8.20
N ALA A 592 -19.98 -29.73 -7.82
CA ALA A 592 -19.11 -28.70 -8.38
C ALA A 592 -18.02 -28.36 -7.35
N THR A 593 -16.77 -28.71 -7.66
CA THR A 593 -15.63 -28.36 -6.82
C THR A 593 -15.10 -26.98 -7.19
N VAL A 594 -15.00 -26.11 -6.19
CA VAL A 594 -14.34 -24.80 -6.27
C VAL A 594 -12.99 -24.92 -5.56
N LEU A 595 -11.92 -24.78 -6.32
CA LEU A 595 -10.54 -24.88 -5.84
C LEU A 595 -9.97 -23.49 -5.58
N ILE A 596 -9.69 -23.22 -4.31
CA ILE A 596 -9.01 -22.00 -3.83
C ILE A 596 -7.50 -22.28 -3.77
N SER A 597 -6.67 -21.53 -4.49
CA SER A 597 -5.22 -21.76 -4.49
C SER A 597 -4.45 -20.56 -5.03
N GLY A 598 -3.21 -20.38 -4.60
CA GLY A 598 -2.33 -19.34 -5.15
C GLY A 598 -1.73 -19.71 -6.52
N ARG A 599 -1.95 -20.94 -6.98
CA ARG A 599 -1.19 -21.59 -8.06
C ARG A 599 -1.87 -22.88 -8.53
N PRO A 600 -1.42 -23.47 -9.66
CA PRO A 600 -1.69 -24.86 -9.99
C PRO A 600 -1.21 -25.80 -8.88
N VAL A 601 -2.03 -26.77 -8.53
CA VAL A 601 -1.79 -27.78 -7.47
C VAL A 601 -2.15 -29.18 -7.99
N VAL A 602 -1.69 -30.24 -7.30
CA VAL A 602 -1.98 -31.63 -7.66
C VAL A 602 -3.49 -31.88 -7.63
N VAL A 603 -4.07 -32.06 -8.82
CA VAL A 603 -5.53 -32.29 -8.99
C VAL A 603 -5.86 -33.56 -9.78
N GLN A 604 -4.93 -34.07 -10.59
CA GLN A 604 -5.13 -35.23 -11.45
C GLN A 604 -5.76 -36.46 -10.76
N PRO A 605 -5.36 -36.85 -9.52
CA PRO A 605 -5.96 -38.02 -8.84
C PRO A 605 -7.46 -37.86 -8.55
N PHE A 606 -7.95 -36.62 -8.40
CA PHE A 606 -9.32 -36.32 -7.96
C PHE A 606 -10.25 -35.96 -9.13
N LEU A 607 -9.70 -35.68 -10.32
CA LEU A 607 -10.49 -35.32 -11.51
C LEU A 607 -11.55 -36.36 -11.89
N GLY A 608 -11.35 -37.64 -11.58
CA GLY A 608 -12.34 -38.69 -11.83
C GLY A 608 -13.61 -38.56 -10.99
N ALA A 609 -13.47 -38.12 -9.73
CA ALA A 609 -14.58 -37.99 -8.78
C ALA A 609 -15.45 -36.75 -9.06
N MET A 610 -14.84 -35.62 -9.41
CA MET A 610 -15.52 -34.33 -9.61
C MET A 610 -16.45 -34.35 -10.85
N ASP A 611 -17.63 -33.73 -10.78
CA ASP A 611 -18.44 -33.49 -11.98
C ASP A 611 -18.03 -32.18 -12.66
N ALA A 612 -17.91 -31.10 -11.89
CA ALA A 612 -17.26 -29.86 -12.33
C ALA A 612 -16.07 -29.48 -11.43
N LEU A 613 -15.09 -28.79 -12.01
CA LEU A 613 -13.94 -28.22 -11.31
C LEU A 613 -13.71 -26.78 -11.79
N VAL A 614 -13.69 -25.85 -10.85
CA VAL A 614 -13.39 -24.43 -11.07
C VAL A 614 -12.12 -24.08 -10.31
N ALA A 615 -11.09 -23.60 -11.00
CA ALA A 615 -9.98 -22.90 -10.36
C ALA A 615 -10.42 -21.47 -10.07
N ALA A 616 -10.62 -21.15 -8.79
CA ALA A 616 -11.07 -19.84 -8.32
C ALA A 616 -9.93 -18.94 -7.81
N TRP A 617 -8.71 -19.49 -7.78
CA TRP A 617 -7.50 -18.81 -7.30
C TRP A 617 -7.66 -18.33 -5.85
N LEU A 618 -7.20 -17.12 -5.53
CA LEU A 618 -7.51 -16.40 -4.29
C LEU A 618 -8.41 -15.21 -4.65
N PRO A 619 -9.75 -15.35 -4.59
CA PRO A 619 -10.69 -14.35 -5.11
C PRO A 619 -10.86 -13.07 -4.26
N GLY A 620 -10.43 -13.05 -2.99
CA GLY A 620 -10.60 -11.87 -2.12
C GLY A 620 -11.98 -11.82 -1.45
N THR A 621 -12.48 -10.62 -1.12
CA THR A 621 -13.66 -10.48 -0.22
C THR A 621 -15.00 -10.77 -0.85
N GLU A 622 -15.10 -10.76 -2.18
CA GLU A 622 -16.39 -10.71 -2.89
C GLU A 622 -16.81 -12.08 -3.45
N GLY A 623 -17.06 -13.04 -2.56
CA GLY A 623 -17.43 -14.43 -2.90
C GLY A 623 -18.65 -14.56 -3.83
N GLN A 624 -19.49 -13.52 -3.93
CA GLN A 624 -20.58 -13.42 -4.90
C GLN A 624 -20.13 -13.62 -6.35
N GLY A 625 -18.91 -13.20 -6.71
CA GLY A 625 -18.38 -13.42 -8.06
C GLY A 625 -18.15 -14.89 -8.40
N VAL A 626 -18.04 -15.77 -7.39
CA VAL A 626 -18.01 -17.23 -7.60
C VAL A 626 -19.41 -17.71 -7.98
N THR A 627 -20.42 -17.32 -7.23
CA THR A 627 -21.81 -17.72 -7.47
C THR A 627 -22.39 -17.16 -8.77
N ASP A 628 -21.95 -15.98 -9.19
CA ASP A 628 -22.33 -15.32 -10.46
C ASP A 628 -22.20 -16.25 -11.68
N VAL A 629 -21.13 -17.06 -11.73
CA VAL A 629 -20.87 -17.99 -12.84
C VAL A 629 -21.24 -19.44 -12.52
N LEU A 630 -21.23 -19.85 -11.24
CA LEU A 630 -21.76 -21.17 -10.84
C LEU A 630 -23.26 -21.28 -11.14
N PHE A 631 -24.05 -20.24 -10.91
CA PHE A 631 -25.49 -20.22 -11.19
C PHE A 631 -25.85 -19.65 -12.57
N GLY A 632 -24.87 -19.18 -13.33
CA GLY A 632 -25.06 -18.75 -14.72
C GLY A 632 -25.71 -17.38 -14.89
N ASP A 633 -25.62 -16.47 -13.92
CA ASP A 633 -25.91 -15.05 -14.17
C ASP A 633 -24.93 -14.48 -15.21
N TYR A 634 -23.72 -15.05 -15.25
CA TYR A 634 -22.72 -14.81 -16.29
C TYR A 634 -22.07 -16.12 -16.75
N GLY A 635 -21.43 -16.07 -17.92
CA GLY A 635 -20.62 -17.17 -18.45
C GLY A 635 -19.20 -17.20 -17.88
N PHE A 636 -18.63 -18.40 -17.70
CA PHE A 636 -17.19 -18.55 -17.45
C PHE A 636 -16.38 -18.02 -18.64
N THR A 637 -15.39 -17.18 -18.36
CA THR A 637 -14.55 -16.51 -19.36
C THR A 637 -13.05 -16.60 -19.08
N GLY A 638 -12.66 -16.82 -17.83
CA GLY A 638 -11.25 -16.89 -17.42
C GLY A 638 -10.46 -17.97 -18.15
N LYS A 639 -9.18 -17.69 -18.40
CA LYS A 639 -8.25 -18.60 -19.07
C LYS A 639 -7.01 -18.78 -18.21
N LEU A 640 -6.51 -20.01 -18.06
CA LEU A 640 -5.33 -20.33 -17.27
C LEU A 640 -4.17 -19.38 -17.60
N PRO A 641 -3.67 -18.58 -16.63
CA PRO A 641 -2.50 -17.72 -16.80
C PRO A 641 -1.20 -18.46 -16.49
N ARG A 642 -1.30 -19.73 -16.10
CA ARG A 642 -0.20 -20.64 -15.80
C ARG A 642 -0.51 -22.02 -16.36
N THR A 643 0.52 -22.76 -16.68
CA THR A 643 0.44 -24.18 -17.03
C THR A 643 0.04 -24.99 -15.81
N TRP A 644 -0.94 -25.88 -15.96
CA TRP A 644 -1.27 -26.88 -14.94
C TRP A 644 -0.49 -28.17 -15.22
N PHE A 645 0.36 -28.59 -14.29
CA PHE A 645 1.17 -29.80 -14.40
C PHE A 645 0.36 -31.07 -14.09
N LYS A 646 0.87 -32.23 -14.53
CA LYS A 646 0.38 -33.57 -14.19
C LYS A 646 0.99 -34.07 -12.89
N SER A 647 2.32 -33.95 -12.77
CA SER A 647 3.10 -34.19 -11.54
C SER A 647 4.06 -33.04 -11.28
N VAL A 648 4.43 -32.83 -10.01
CA VAL A 648 5.47 -31.87 -9.61
C VAL A 648 6.86 -32.23 -10.16
N ASP A 649 7.08 -33.50 -10.52
CA ASP A 649 8.33 -33.98 -11.13
C ASP A 649 8.59 -33.36 -12.53
N GLN A 650 7.55 -32.79 -13.16
CA GLN A 650 7.69 -32.06 -14.42
C GLN A 650 8.30 -30.66 -14.22
N LEU A 651 8.38 -30.15 -12.98
CA LEU A 651 8.69 -28.75 -12.72
C LEU A 651 10.21 -28.47 -12.69
N PRO A 652 10.68 -27.37 -13.32
CA PRO A 652 9.91 -26.36 -14.03
C PRO A 652 9.46 -26.80 -15.44
N MET A 653 8.21 -26.50 -15.78
CA MET A 653 7.62 -26.69 -17.12
C MET A 653 6.63 -25.56 -17.39
N ASN A 654 6.86 -24.84 -18.49
CA ASN A 654 6.14 -23.63 -18.86
C ASN A 654 5.83 -23.64 -20.37
N TYR A 655 4.87 -22.82 -20.79
CA TYR A 655 4.56 -22.65 -22.21
C TYR A 655 5.80 -22.25 -23.04
N GLY A 656 6.07 -23.03 -24.08
CA GLY A 656 7.20 -22.86 -25.00
C GLY A 656 8.41 -23.78 -24.72
N ASP A 657 8.41 -24.51 -23.60
CA ASP A 657 9.49 -25.47 -23.28
C ASP A 657 9.41 -26.72 -24.20
N ALA A 658 10.54 -27.36 -24.47
CA ALA A 658 10.59 -28.53 -25.38
C ALA A 658 9.91 -29.79 -24.79
N HIS A 659 9.86 -29.91 -23.47
CA HIS A 659 9.24 -31.01 -22.72
C HIS A 659 7.80 -30.69 -22.25
N TYR A 660 7.10 -29.81 -22.95
CA TYR A 660 5.79 -29.30 -22.54
C TYR A 660 4.66 -30.35 -22.65
N ASP A 661 4.36 -31.03 -21.53
CA ASP A 661 3.31 -32.04 -21.41
C ASP A 661 2.33 -31.72 -20.24
N PRO A 662 1.50 -30.67 -20.37
CA PRO A 662 0.63 -30.19 -19.30
C PRO A 662 -0.61 -31.07 -19.09
N LEU A 663 -1.20 -30.99 -17.89
CA LEU A 663 -2.56 -31.47 -17.62
C LEU A 663 -3.59 -30.52 -18.24
N PHE A 664 -3.37 -29.21 -18.07
CA PHE A 664 -4.10 -28.14 -18.75
C PHE A 664 -3.10 -27.07 -19.22
N PRO A 665 -3.01 -26.78 -20.53
CA PRO A 665 -2.04 -25.83 -21.05
C PRO A 665 -2.35 -24.39 -20.64
N LEU A 666 -1.34 -23.51 -20.74
CA LEU A 666 -1.53 -22.06 -20.67
C LEU A 666 -2.64 -21.63 -21.63
N GLY A 667 -3.57 -20.80 -21.16
CA GLY A 667 -4.73 -20.34 -21.94
C GLY A 667 -5.92 -21.31 -21.98
N PHE A 668 -5.83 -22.50 -21.38
CA PHE A 668 -6.99 -23.40 -21.24
C PHE A 668 -8.09 -22.77 -20.36
N GLY A 669 -9.34 -23.16 -20.61
CA GLY A 669 -10.49 -22.76 -19.80
C GLY A 669 -11.79 -22.95 -20.57
N LEU A 670 -12.67 -23.81 -20.06
CA LEU A 670 -14.00 -24.02 -20.62
C LEU A 670 -14.87 -22.77 -20.41
N THR A 671 -15.92 -22.64 -21.20
CA THR A 671 -16.86 -21.52 -21.12
C THR A 671 -18.27 -22.03 -20.88
N THR A 672 -19.11 -21.18 -20.30
CA THR A 672 -20.58 -21.37 -20.23
C THR A 672 -21.26 -20.16 -20.83
N GLN A 673 -22.52 -20.29 -21.22
CA GLN A 673 -23.37 -19.15 -21.54
C GLN A 673 -24.19 -18.76 -20.30
N PRO A 674 -24.56 -17.48 -20.13
CA PRO A 674 -25.53 -17.08 -19.12
C PRO A 674 -26.87 -17.80 -19.32
N ARG A 675 -27.60 -18.08 -18.23
CA ARG A 675 -28.97 -18.55 -18.30
C ARG A 675 -29.90 -17.36 -18.51
N THR A 676 -30.68 -17.42 -19.59
CA THR A 676 -31.95 -16.70 -19.70
C THR A 676 -32.97 -17.40 -18.80
N TYR A 677 -33.44 -16.70 -17.77
CA TYR A 677 -34.53 -17.13 -16.89
C TYR A 677 -35.89 -16.69 -17.43
#